data_AF-A0AAW4Z020-F1
#
_entry.id   AF-A0AAW4Z020-F1
#
_cell.length_a   1.000
_cell.length_b   1.000
_cell.length_c   1.000
_cell.angle_alpha   90.00
_cell.angle_beta   90.00
_cell.angle_gamma   90.00
#
_symmetry.space_group_name_H-M   'P 1'
#
loop_
_entity.id
_entity.type
_entity.pdbx_description
1 polymer ?
#
loop_
_entity_poly.entity_id
_entity_poly.type
_entity_poly.pdbx_seq_one_letter_code
_entity_poly.pdbx_strand_id
1 'polypeptide(L)'
;MKKYWFLLLAALLGGATCIFAKDTLATWKAPAGVALNSDFTVKVRLQDGVWHTLSSYLIKVDEVRDTRHYVENASMVIFDFIGKVEVAVTYNLGEVQTAKVRPLSYDIPFQIDGNTVTFTLEHPRNLSVEVNGDIFHNLHLFTGSPERTIPDKDNPEVIYFGPGIHTVENGELRVPSGKTVYLAGGAVLMGRVLIENVHDVKLLGRGIIDHSIKGGIRIANSRDVYVEGIVATQCATGGSENVTIRNVKSISYYGWGDGMNVFASNNVLFDGVFCRNSDDCTTVYGTRLGFEGGCRNITMQNSTLWADVAHPIFIGIHGNSKAPEVLEDLNYINIDILDHREKQVDYQGCMAINAGDNNLIRNVHFEDIRVENFRQGQLVNLRIFYNEKYCTAPGRGIENVLFKNISYTGENAELSIIEGYDEKRKVKNIRFENLKINGKLIDDNMPDKPRWYKTSDMARIYVGPHVENIVFTSDVAQSQRRFVHPGITYTQGDLDRMKAMVEARQEPYYSTFLKLKESSYSSLDAPVVNRGEQIKEGRFNATIGVDGRRAHDLALLWHLTGEEAYARKAVEYLNANSYYTNTSSRGTGPLDNGKIYLLIDAAEMMRDYSGWTRQDQQRFKDMLVYPGYSNTENYSAKYANYLDDTKNGVTFYWNIYNFDAARFGNQGLFAARSMMAMAIYLDNEIMYDRAYRYLLGMKHRKDDLPYPSGPAISSDQPIHVSPTMIDYKLLQRKNDIQDYGYDEQLQYYIYPNGQCQESSRDQGHVLAGLHNYVAIAEMAWNQGDSLYSSLDNRLLLGLEWSYRYNLSSIQSYKKQETPWEPTGLTKDMNEVTFDNGKYLQIKSRSGRWESVNISSHGRGDVAGTGGTREMALAHYAVRSGLPAEKYTWLQRYRDYMIERYGCENWGVAPNWFYEWTGWGTLTKRLTPWMAGDPVTFSTGKRVSGLHQLPSTILAADYDYYCISENPEGHTYHNIGTVRGNEYRPDGAVELQKIDNKYVVVQVEDGEWMNYTVNIPKSGAYAVYLTYSANSSSHVAMASDQGLEISSSIPSSKKWKETKLGELSLSAGACVLRLRVDKAGQKLCLSAFRLEKVERDR
;
A
#
# COMPACT_ATOMS: atom_id res chain seq x y z
N MET A 1 54.45 -52.65 -23.65
CA MET A 1 53.23 -53.21 -23.03
C MET A 1 52.03 -52.44 -23.53
N LYS A 2 51.34 -53.03 -24.52
CA LYS A 2 50.10 -52.57 -25.13
C LYS A 2 48.98 -53.50 -24.65
N LYS A 3 47.76 -52.96 -24.51
CA LYS A 3 46.48 -53.56 -24.07
C LYS A 3 46.13 -53.23 -22.61
N TYR A 4 44.84 -52.92 -22.38
CA TYR A 4 44.15 -52.51 -21.14
C TYR A 4 43.90 -51.01 -20.86
N TRP A 5 43.71 -50.16 -21.88
CA TRP A 5 43.27 -48.75 -21.67
C TRP A 5 42.06 -48.34 -22.56
N PHE A 6 41.09 -49.24 -22.77
CA PHE A 6 39.91 -48.91 -23.61
C PHE A 6 38.56 -49.49 -23.15
N LEU A 7 38.40 -49.87 -21.87
CA LEU A 7 37.12 -50.37 -21.34
C LEU A 7 36.66 -49.72 -20.01
N LEU A 8 37.20 -48.55 -19.66
CA LEU A 8 36.83 -47.81 -18.44
C LEU A 8 36.52 -46.33 -18.69
N LEU A 9 36.15 -45.97 -19.92
CA LEU A 9 35.75 -44.61 -20.31
C LEU A 9 34.26 -44.48 -20.70
N ALA A 10 33.45 -45.50 -20.42
CA ALA A 10 31.99 -45.49 -20.64
C ALA A 10 31.18 -45.53 -19.32
N ALA A 11 31.81 -45.42 -18.15
CA ALA A 11 31.14 -45.61 -16.86
C ALA A 11 31.30 -44.46 -15.83
N LEU A 12 31.91 -43.32 -16.19
CA LEU A 12 32.07 -42.18 -15.26
C LEU A 12 31.65 -40.84 -15.87
N LEU A 13 30.55 -40.87 -16.64
CA LEU A 13 29.64 -39.73 -16.84
C LEU A 13 28.47 -39.89 -15.86
N GLY A 14 28.76 -39.82 -14.55
CA GLY A 14 27.76 -39.77 -13.49
C GLY A 14 27.56 -38.32 -13.08
N GLY A 15 26.43 -37.74 -13.47
CA GLY A 15 26.15 -36.30 -13.38
C GLY A 15 26.15 -35.74 -11.95
N ALA A 16 26.78 -34.57 -11.80
CA ALA A 16 26.54 -33.69 -10.68
C ALA A 16 25.16 -33.01 -10.89
N THR A 17 24.13 -33.56 -10.25
CA THR A 17 22.77 -33.02 -10.22
C THR A 17 22.75 -31.75 -9.36
N CYS A 18 22.63 -30.59 -10.00
CA CYS A 18 22.18 -29.35 -9.36
C CYS A 18 20.84 -29.61 -8.67
N ILE A 19 20.72 -29.33 -7.37
CA ILE A 19 19.46 -29.44 -6.65
C ILE A 19 18.69 -28.13 -6.85
N PHE A 20 18.05 -28.00 -8.02
CA PHE A 20 16.94 -27.08 -8.19
C PHE A 20 15.91 -27.38 -7.08
N ALA A 21 15.19 -26.36 -6.58
CA ALA A 21 13.89 -26.62 -5.96
C ALA A 21 13.10 -27.39 -7.02
N LYS A 22 13.02 -28.71 -6.82
CA LYS A 22 12.57 -29.63 -7.84
C LYS A 22 11.16 -29.21 -8.20
N ASP A 23 10.86 -29.12 -9.49
CA ASP A 23 9.47 -28.99 -9.91
C ASP A 23 8.70 -30.08 -9.18
N THR A 24 7.70 -29.64 -8.43
CA THR A 24 6.98 -30.50 -7.52
C THR A 24 5.53 -30.46 -7.92
N LEU A 25 4.93 -31.64 -7.89
CA LEU A 25 3.53 -31.84 -8.14
C LEU A 25 3.02 -32.70 -7.00
N ALA A 26 2.13 -32.13 -6.19
CA ALA A 26 1.46 -32.82 -5.10
C ALA A 26 0.01 -33.09 -5.54
N THR A 27 -0.28 -34.38 -5.76
CA THR A 27 -1.62 -34.86 -6.09
C THR A 27 -2.09 -35.80 -4.99
N TRP A 28 -3.37 -35.73 -4.64
CA TRP A 28 -3.96 -36.62 -3.65
C TRP A 28 -5.05 -37.46 -4.30
N LYS A 29 -5.14 -38.73 -3.90
CA LYS A 29 -6.25 -39.59 -4.31
C LYS A 29 -7.44 -39.30 -3.41
N ALA A 30 -8.64 -39.25 -3.99
CA ALA A 30 -9.86 -39.26 -3.20
C ALA A 30 -9.94 -40.56 -2.38
N PRO A 31 -10.32 -40.48 -1.08
CA PRO A 31 -10.50 -41.67 -0.27
C PRO A 31 -11.70 -42.48 -0.76
N ALA A 32 -11.65 -43.79 -0.56
CA ALA A 32 -12.73 -44.69 -0.97
C ALA A 32 -14.05 -44.31 -0.29
N GLY A 33 -15.11 -44.16 -1.08
CA GLY A 33 -16.46 -43.78 -0.60
C GLY A 33 -16.83 -42.31 -0.79
N VAL A 34 -15.89 -41.43 -1.18
CA VAL A 34 -16.21 -40.04 -1.54
C VAL A 34 -16.88 -39.97 -2.90
N ALA A 35 -17.87 -39.09 -3.04
CA ALA A 35 -18.56 -38.85 -4.31
C ALA A 35 -17.60 -38.21 -5.34
N LEU A 36 -17.51 -38.82 -6.51
CA LEU A 36 -16.75 -38.32 -7.66
C LEU A 36 -17.69 -37.95 -8.79
N ASN A 37 -17.29 -37.00 -9.63
CA ASN A 37 -18.00 -36.66 -10.86
C ASN A 37 -17.15 -37.08 -12.08
N SER A 38 -17.77 -37.85 -12.99
CA SER A 38 -17.13 -38.40 -14.20
C SER A 38 -17.28 -37.52 -15.44
N ASP A 39 -17.90 -36.35 -15.36
CA ASP A 39 -18.08 -35.46 -16.52
C ASP A 39 -16.75 -35.02 -17.13
N PHE A 40 -15.70 -34.91 -16.30
CA PHE A 40 -14.34 -34.64 -16.74
C PHE A 40 -13.35 -35.72 -16.28
N THR A 41 -12.38 -36.00 -17.14
CA THR A 41 -11.12 -36.65 -16.76
C THR A 41 -10.00 -35.63 -16.84
N VAL A 42 -9.39 -35.33 -15.69
CA VAL A 42 -8.32 -34.35 -15.59
C VAL A 42 -6.99 -35.05 -15.38
N LYS A 43 -6.02 -34.72 -16.21
CA LYS A 43 -4.64 -35.15 -16.03
C LYS A 43 -3.75 -33.93 -15.86
N VAL A 44 -2.73 -34.07 -15.04
CA VAL A 44 -1.68 -33.07 -14.85
C VAL A 44 -0.32 -33.73 -14.91
N ARG A 45 0.67 -33.02 -15.46
CA ARG A 45 2.07 -33.40 -15.36
C ARG A 45 2.93 -32.17 -15.18
N LEU A 46 4.07 -32.35 -14.53
CA LEU A 46 5.20 -31.44 -14.75
C LEU A 46 5.56 -31.49 -16.24
N GLN A 47 6.09 -30.38 -16.78
CA GLN A 47 6.55 -30.34 -18.17
C GLN A 47 7.48 -31.54 -18.45
N ASP A 48 7.22 -32.26 -19.55
CA ASP A 48 7.92 -33.50 -19.95
C ASP A 48 7.83 -34.68 -18.94
N GLY A 49 6.99 -34.56 -17.92
CA GLY A 49 6.73 -35.58 -16.91
C GLY A 49 5.69 -36.62 -17.31
N VAL A 50 5.36 -37.49 -16.36
CA VAL A 50 4.30 -38.49 -16.50
C VAL A 50 2.95 -37.86 -16.18
N TRP A 51 1.93 -38.18 -16.97
CA TRP A 51 0.56 -37.76 -16.68
C TRP A 51 0.01 -38.45 -15.43
N HIS A 52 -0.43 -37.64 -14.48
CA HIS A 52 -1.15 -38.05 -13.28
C HIS A 52 -2.64 -37.75 -13.46
N THR A 53 -3.47 -38.78 -13.46
CA THR A 53 -4.94 -38.59 -13.41
C THR A 53 -5.35 -38.13 -12.02
N LEU A 54 -6.09 -37.03 -11.94
CA LEU A 54 -6.61 -36.47 -10.69
C LEU A 54 -7.97 -37.06 -10.35
N SER A 55 -8.30 -37.08 -9.06
CA SER A 55 -9.66 -37.36 -8.59
C SER A 55 -10.55 -36.15 -8.84
N SER A 56 -11.57 -36.31 -9.68
CA SER A 56 -12.62 -35.32 -9.91
C SER A 56 -13.72 -35.48 -8.87
N TYR A 57 -13.67 -34.67 -7.81
CA TYR A 57 -14.65 -34.66 -6.74
C TYR A 57 -15.99 -34.13 -7.25
N LEU A 58 -17.08 -34.75 -6.81
CA LEU A 58 -18.41 -34.18 -6.98
C LEU A 58 -18.56 -33.03 -6.00
N ILE A 59 -18.93 -31.87 -6.52
CA ILE A 59 -19.41 -30.73 -5.74
C ILE A 59 -20.78 -30.32 -6.28
N LYS A 60 -21.47 -29.45 -5.54
CA LYS A 60 -22.79 -28.96 -5.92
C LYS A 60 -22.76 -27.45 -6.03
N VAL A 61 -23.47 -26.94 -7.03
CA VAL A 61 -23.67 -25.51 -7.31
C VAL A 61 -25.16 -25.25 -7.48
N ASP A 62 -25.55 -23.98 -7.49
CA ASP A 62 -26.97 -23.61 -7.65
C ASP A 62 -27.23 -22.97 -9.01
N GLU A 63 -28.28 -23.44 -9.68
CA GLU A 63 -28.85 -22.81 -10.84
C GLU A 63 -30.26 -22.32 -10.49
N VAL A 64 -30.46 -21.02 -10.38
CA VAL A 64 -31.84 -20.52 -10.34
C VAL A 64 -32.45 -20.63 -11.74
N ARG A 65 -33.62 -21.25 -11.91
CA ARG A 65 -34.41 -21.16 -13.15
C ARG A 65 -35.70 -20.43 -12.80
N ASP A 66 -35.95 -19.34 -13.52
CA ASP A 66 -36.95 -18.31 -13.17
C ASP A 66 -36.78 -17.69 -11.79
N THR A 67 -37.31 -18.34 -10.75
CA THR A 67 -37.27 -17.94 -9.33
C THR A 67 -37.10 -19.14 -8.40
N ARG A 68 -36.72 -20.31 -8.93
CA ARG A 68 -36.57 -21.56 -8.18
C ARG A 68 -35.13 -22.04 -8.27
N HIS A 69 -34.60 -22.50 -7.15
CA HIS A 69 -33.25 -23.07 -7.03
C HIS A 69 -33.23 -24.50 -7.56
N TYR A 70 -32.23 -24.83 -8.37
CA TYR A 70 -31.96 -26.17 -8.88
C TYR A 70 -30.52 -26.51 -8.57
N VAL A 71 -30.35 -27.58 -7.79
CA VAL A 71 -29.02 -28.06 -7.40
C VAL A 71 -28.44 -28.84 -8.56
N GLU A 72 -27.32 -28.35 -9.08
CA GLU A 72 -26.60 -29.02 -10.17
C GLU A 72 -25.28 -29.61 -9.65
N ASN A 73 -24.84 -30.69 -10.30
CA ASN A 73 -23.56 -31.31 -9.99
C ASN A 73 -22.47 -30.66 -10.84
N ALA A 74 -21.37 -30.26 -10.20
CA ALA A 74 -20.17 -29.79 -10.87
C ALA A 74 -18.98 -30.68 -10.51
N SER A 75 -17.87 -30.48 -11.22
CA SER A 75 -16.62 -31.20 -10.98
C SER A 75 -15.62 -30.30 -10.26
N MET A 76 -14.83 -30.86 -9.36
CA MET A 76 -13.72 -30.18 -8.71
C MET A 76 -12.46 -31.04 -8.68
N VAL A 77 -11.32 -30.47 -9.02
CA VAL A 77 -10.00 -31.08 -8.78
C VAL A 77 -9.12 -30.15 -7.97
N ILE A 78 -8.26 -30.73 -7.15
CA ILE A 78 -7.26 -29.99 -6.38
C ILE A 78 -5.89 -30.66 -6.50
N PHE A 79 -4.87 -29.86 -6.77
CA PHE A 79 -3.48 -30.29 -6.74
C PHE A 79 -2.57 -29.08 -6.51
N ASP A 80 -1.41 -29.29 -5.90
CA ASP A 80 -0.45 -28.23 -5.70
C ASP A 80 0.78 -28.43 -6.56
N PHE A 81 1.43 -27.33 -6.96
CA PHE A 81 2.67 -27.42 -7.71
C PHE A 81 3.63 -26.26 -7.50
N ILE A 82 4.90 -26.52 -7.79
CA ILE A 82 5.95 -25.52 -8.01
C ILE A 82 6.54 -25.81 -9.39
N GLY A 83 6.72 -24.78 -10.20
CA GLY A 83 7.23 -24.90 -11.57
C GLY A 83 6.10 -24.85 -12.59
N LYS A 84 6.31 -25.44 -13.76
CA LYS A 84 5.34 -25.41 -14.88
C LYS A 84 4.62 -26.74 -15.01
N VAL A 85 3.29 -26.70 -15.08
CA VAL A 85 2.45 -27.90 -15.25
C VAL A 85 1.60 -27.82 -16.50
N GLU A 86 1.51 -28.93 -17.21
CA GLU A 86 0.54 -29.13 -18.28
C GLU A 86 -0.71 -29.79 -17.69
N VAL A 87 -1.87 -29.27 -18.08
CA VAL A 87 -3.18 -29.74 -17.67
C VAL A 87 -3.95 -30.16 -18.92
N ALA A 88 -4.48 -31.39 -18.90
CA ALA A 88 -5.38 -31.90 -19.92
C ALA A 88 -6.74 -32.19 -19.27
N VAL A 89 -7.77 -31.51 -19.74
CA VAL A 89 -9.16 -31.63 -19.28
C VAL A 89 -9.97 -32.28 -20.39
N THR A 90 -10.23 -33.58 -20.27
CA THR A 90 -11.07 -34.32 -21.21
C THR A 90 -12.52 -34.27 -20.76
N TYR A 91 -13.40 -33.74 -21.60
CA TYR A 91 -14.85 -33.75 -21.42
C TYR A 91 -15.43 -35.09 -21.89
N ASN A 92 -16.10 -35.81 -21.00
CA ASN A 92 -16.50 -37.19 -21.24
C ASN A 92 -17.92 -37.33 -21.83
N LEU A 93 -18.69 -36.24 -21.92
CA LEU A 93 -20.07 -36.27 -22.40
C LEU A 93 -20.21 -35.93 -23.90
N GLY A 94 -19.12 -35.54 -24.57
CA GLY A 94 -19.14 -35.22 -26.00
C GLY A 94 -17.90 -34.49 -26.48
N GLU A 95 -17.99 -33.90 -27.67
CA GLU A 95 -16.93 -33.06 -28.25
C GLU A 95 -16.90 -31.67 -27.60
N VAL A 96 -15.72 -31.06 -27.57
CA VAL A 96 -15.56 -29.67 -27.14
C VAL A 96 -15.56 -28.78 -28.38
N GLN A 97 -16.64 -28.03 -28.57
CA GLN A 97 -16.78 -27.05 -29.65
C GLN A 97 -16.19 -25.69 -29.25
N THR A 98 -16.41 -25.31 -27.99
CA THR A 98 -15.89 -24.08 -27.41
C THR A 98 -15.45 -24.34 -25.96
N ALA A 99 -14.42 -23.65 -25.50
CA ALA A 99 -14.02 -23.68 -24.10
C ALA A 99 -13.71 -22.27 -23.57
N LYS A 100 -13.83 -22.09 -22.26
CA LYS A 100 -13.30 -20.93 -21.53
C LYS A 100 -12.52 -21.41 -20.31
N VAL A 101 -11.36 -20.80 -20.05
CA VAL A 101 -10.59 -20.98 -18.83
C VAL A 101 -10.59 -19.64 -18.10
N ARG A 102 -11.26 -19.57 -16.96
CA ARG A 102 -11.55 -18.32 -16.25
C ARG A 102 -10.91 -18.31 -14.86
N PRO A 103 -10.53 -17.15 -14.29
CA PRO A 103 -10.73 -15.80 -14.79
C PRO A 103 -10.06 -15.48 -16.13
N LEU A 104 -10.76 -14.77 -17.01
CA LEU A 104 -10.27 -14.33 -18.32
C LEU A 104 -9.08 -13.38 -18.19
N SER A 105 -8.95 -12.71 -17.06
CA SER A 105 -7.83 -11.82 -16.74
C SER A 105 -6.47 -12.52 -16.69
N TYR A 106 -6.45 -13.85 -16.54
CA TYR A 106 -5.24 -14.65 -16.59
C TYR A 106 -4.76 -14.94 -18.01
N ASP A 107 -5.62 -14.70 -19.01
CA ASP A 107 -5.30 -14.85 -20.44
C ASP A 107 -4.60 -16.19 -20.75
N ILE A 108 -5.12 -17.28 -20.19
CA ILE A 108 -4.51 -18.62 -20.30
C ILE A 108 -4.76 -19.16 -21.70
N PRO A 109 -3.71 -19.34 -22.53
CA PRO A 109 -3.88 -19.96 -23.84
C PRO A 109 -4.18 -21.45 -23.66
N PHE A 110 -5.13 -21.95 -24.45
CA PHE A 110 -5.49 -23.36 -24.46
C PHE A 110 -5.68 -23.86 -25.89
N GLN A 111 -5.60 -25.17 -26.04
CA GLN A 111 -5.88 -25.89 -27.28
C GLN A 111 -7.04 -26.84 -27.06
N ILE A 112 -7.87 -27.00 -28.08
CA ILE A 112 -8.94 -28.00 -28.12
C ILE A 112 -8.52 -29.06 -29.14
N ASP A 113 -8.45 -30.31 -28.69
CA ASP A 113 -8.25 -31.49 -29.55
C ASP A 113 -9.35 -32.51 -29.26
N GLY A 114 -10.30 -32.64 -30.19
CA GLY A 114 -11.51 -33.44 -30.04
C GLY A 114 -12.33 -33.04 -28.80
N ASN A 115 -12.27 -33.85 -27.75
CA ASN A 115 -12.96 -33.61 -26.49
C ASN A 115 -12.05 -33.13 -25.35
N THR A 116 -10.79 -32.77 -25.63
CA THR A 116 -9.82 -32.41 -24.60
C THR A 116 -9.35 -30.96 -24.74
N VAL A 117 -9.45 -30.21 -23.65
CA VAL A 117 -8.86 -28.87 -23.50
C VAL A 117 -7.51 -29.01 -22.82
N THR A 118 -6.44 -28.58 -23.49
CA THR A 118 -5.07 -28.63 -22.93
C THR A 118 -4.53 -27.23 -22.75
N PHE A 119 -3.96 -26.94 -21.58
CA PHE A 119 -3.31 -25.67 -21.28
C PHE A 119 -2.17 -25.86 -20.28
N THR A 120 -1.46 -24.78 -20.01
CA THR A 120 -0.29 -24.80 -19.13
C THR A 120 -0.44 -23.74 -18.05
N LEU A 121 -0.04 -24.08 -16.82
CA LEU A 121 0.02 -23.15 -15.70
C LEU A 121 1.47 -23.01 -15.24
N GLU A 122 1.91 -21.77 -15.09
CA GLU A 122 3.27 -21.45 -14.60
C GLU A 122 3.26 -21.10 -13.11
N HIS A 123 2.09 -20.73 -12.57
CA HIS A 123 1.88 -20.44 -11.15
C HIS A 123 0.53 -21.00 -10.70
N PRO A 124 0.36 -21.32 -9.40
CA PRO A 124 -0.94 -21.72 -8.87
C PRO A 124 -2.03 -20.68 -9.15
N ARG A 125 -3.18 -21.17 -9.62
CA ARG A 125 -4.41 -20.43 -9.92
C ARG A 125 -5.65 -21.20 -9.44
N ASN A 126 -6.72 -20.46 -9.17
CA ASN A 126 -8.08 -21.00 -9.01
C ASN A 126 -8.84 -20.74 -10.31
N LEU A 127 -9.31 -21.79 -10.97
CA LEU A 127 -9.87 -21.72 -12.32
C LEU A 127 -11.25 -22.35 -12.44
N SER A 128 -12.06 -21.81 -13.34
CA SER A 128 -13.23 -22.47 -13.93
C SER A 128 -12.90 -22.87 -15.37
N VAL A 129 -13.10 -24.13 -15.73
CA VAL A 129 -13.03 -24.63 -17.11
C VAL A 129 -14.45 -24.96 -17.57
N GLU A 130 -14.95 -24.17 -18.51
CA GLU A 130 -16.31 -24.23 -19.04
C GLU A 130 -16.26 -24.73 -20.48
N VAL A 131 -17.10 -25.71 -20.82
CA VAL A 131 -17.15 -26.30 -22.16
C VAL A 131 -18.54 -26.08 -22.77
N ASN A 132 -18.56 -25.78 -24.06
CA ASN A 132 -19.80 -25.61 -24.85
C ASN A 132 -20.82 -24.60 -24.26
N GLY A 133 -20.32 -23.62 -23.49
CA GLY A 133 -21.15 -22.60 -22.82
C GLY A 133 -21.82 -23.05 -21.52
N ASP A 134 -21.58 -24.27 -21.05
CA ASP A 134 -22.10 -24.78 -19.78
C ASP A 134 -21.27 -24.29 -18.60
N ILE A 135 -21.92 -23.57 -17.69
CA ILE A 135 -21.33 -22.98 -16.50
C ILE A 135 -21.73 -23.70 -15.20
N PHE A 136 -22.68 -24.64 -15.25
CA PHE A 136 -23.19 -25.36 -14.07
C PHE A 136 -22.58 -26.76 -13.94
N HIS A 137 -22.26 -27.39 -15.06
CA HIS A 137 -21.51 -28.65 -15.11
C HIS A 137 -20.03 -28.40 -15.46
N ASN A 138 -19.47 -27.29 -15.01
CA ASN A 138 -18.08 -26.90 -15.27
C ASN A 138 -17.10 -27.64 -14.33
N LEU A 139 -15.81 -27.54 -14.67
CA LEU A 139 -14.73 -28.01 -13.81
C LEU A 139 -14.13 -26.84 -13.02
N HIS A 140 -14.16 -26.95 -11.69
CA HIS A 140 -13.40 -26.10 -10.79
C HIS A 140 -12.02 -26.74 -10.58
N LEU A 141 -10.97 -26.05 -11.03
CA LEU A 141 -9.60 -26.51 -10.91
C LEU A 141 -8.88 -25.59 -9.93
N PHE A 142 -8.57 -26.14 -8.75
CA PHE A 142 -7.90 -25.39 -7.70
C PHE A 142 -6.47 -25.83 -7.53
N THR A 143 -5.57 -24.86 -7.44
CA THR A 143 -4.17 -25.14 -7.18
C THR A 143 -3.61 -24.22 -6.12
N GLY A 144 -2.69 -24.75 -5.34
CA GLY A 144 -1.89 -24.00 -4.38
C GLY A 144 -0.39 -24.29 -4.57
N SER A 145 0.40 -23.62 -3.75
CA SER A 145 1.78 -24.05 -3.51
C SER A 145 1.78 -25.23 -2.54
N PRO A 146 2.62 -26.26 -2.74
CA PRO A 146 2.77 -27.35 -1.80
C PRO A 146 3.06 -26.84 -0.39
N GLU A 147 2.46 -27.49 0.61
CA GLU A 147 2.61 -27.11 2.01
C GLU A 147 4.07 -27.21 2.45
N ARG A 148 4.63 -26.08 2.92
CA ARG A 148 6.05 -26.00 3.32
C ARG A 148 6.34 -26.75 4.62
N THR A 149 5.37 -26.73 5.53
CA THR A 149 5.44 -27.40 6.83
C THR A 149 4.12 -28.08 7.09
N ILE A 150 4.15 -29.40 7.25
CA ILE A 150 3.01 -30.19 7.73
C ILE A 150 3.14 -30.30 9.26
N PRO A 151 2.13 -29.92 10.05
CA PRO A 151 2.16 -30.07 11.50
C PRO A 151 2.43 -31.52 11.90
N ASP A 152 3.28 -31.70 12.92
CA ASP A 152 3.55 -33.03 13.46
C ASP A 152 2.27 -33.63 14.04
N LYS A 153 1.87 -34.79 13.52
CA LYS A 153 0.66 -35.52 13.95
C LYS A 153 0.73 -35.96 15.41
N ASP A 154 1.93 -36.09 15.97
CA ASP A 154 2.16 -36.56 17.34
C ASP A 154 2.26 -35.37 18.32
N ASN A 155 2.18 -34.12 17.84
CA ASN A 155 2.15 -32.93 18.68
C ASN A 155 0.79 -32.82 19.40
N PRO A 156 0.75 -32.71 20.74
CA PRO A 156 -0.49 -32.62 21.51
C PRO A 156 -1.33 -31.35 21.21
N GLU A 157 -0.73 -30.33 20.60
CA GLU A 157 -1.41 -29.11 20.16
C GLU A 157 -2.01 -29.22 18.75
N VAL A 158 -1.85 -30.36 18.08
CA VAL A 158 -2.35 -30.60 16.73
C VAL A 158 -3.50 -31.60 16.73
N ILE A 159 -4.63 -31.21 16.14
CA ILE A 159 -5.73 -32.12 15.79
C ILE A 159 -5.54 -32.52 14.33
N TYR A 160 -4.97 -33.71 14.12
CA TYR A 160 -4.51 -34.16 12.80
C TYR A 160 -5.51 -35.11 12.12
N PHE A 161 -5.98 -34.75 10.92
CA PHE A 161 -6.76 -35.62 10.04
C PHE A 161 -5.96 -35.93 8.78
N GLY A 162 -5.45 -37.17 8.69
CA GLY A 162 -4.73 -37.67 7.52
C GLY A 162 -5.64 -37.99 6.31
N PRO A 163 -5.11 -38.48 5.18
CA PRO A 163 -5.94 -38.88 4.05
C PRO A 163 -6.96 -39.96 4.44
N GLY A 164 -8.23 -39.78 4.07
CA GLY A 164 -9.35 -40.61 4.54
C GLY A 164 -10.64 -39.84 4.73
N ILE A 165 -11.76 -40.55 4.91
CA ILE A 165 -13.03 -39.96 5.35
C ILE A 165 -13.04 -39.95 6.88
N HIS A 166 -13.31 -38.78 7.47
CA HIS A 166 -13.33 -38.58 8.92
C HIS A 166 -14.69 -38.08 9.38
N THR A 167 -15.16 -38.60 10.51
CA THR A 167 -16.36 -38.13 11.19
C THR A 167 -15.97 -37.58 12.54
N VAL A 168 -16.69 -36.56 13.01
CA VAL A 168 -16.54 -35.99 14.35
C VAL A 168 -17.81 -36.20 15.15
N GLU A 169 -17.67 -36.27 16.47
CA GLU A 169 -18.81 -36.46 17.37
C GLU A 169 -19.86 -35.36 17.13
N ASN A 170 -21.12 -35.76 17.03
CA ASN A 170 -22.26 -34.85 16.74
C ASN A 170 -22.13 -34.03 15.43
N GLY A 171 -21.19 -34.35 14.55
CA GLY A 171 -20.96 -33.62 13.30
C GLY A 171 -20.32 -32.23 13.49
N GLU A 172 -19.79 -31.92 14.67
CA GLU A 172 -19.15 -30.63 14.97
C GLU A 172 -17.78 -30.83 15.66
N LEU A 173 -16.72 -30.30 15.06
CA LEU A 173 -15.40 -30.17 15.66
C LEU A 173 -15.29 -28.81 16.32
N ARG A 174 -15.45 -28.76 17.65
CA ARG A 174 -15.18 -27.55 18.45
C ARG A 174 -13.69 -27.48 18.76
N VAL A 175 -13.03 -26.44 18.26
CA VAL A 175 -11.57 -26.29 18.36
C VAL A 175 -11.22 -25.47 19.60
N PRO A 176 -10.44 -26.01 20.57
CA PRO A 176 -9.96 -25.24 21.72
C PRO A 176 -8.92 -24.17 21.34
N SER A 177 -8.77 -23.15 22.19
CA SER A 177 -7.68 -22.15 22.05
C SER A 177 -6.30 -22.79 21.96
N GLY A 178 -5.40 -22.17 21.20
CA GLY A 178 -4.00 -22.61 21.03
C GLY A 178 -3.81 -23.82 20.11
N LYS A 179 -4.90 -24.45 19.62
CA LYS A 179 -4.80 -25.66 18.79
C LYS A 179 -4.62 -25.35 17.31
N THR A 180 -3.92 -26.25 16.63
CA THR A 180 -3.87 -26.33 15.17
C THR A 180 -4.67 -27.53 14.69
N VAL A 181 -5.72 -27.31 13.90
CA VAL A 181 -6.39 -28.37 13.15
C VAL A 181 -5.70 -28.50 11.79
N TYR A 182 -5.32 -29.71 11.42
CA TYR A 182 -4.71 -30.00 10.12
C TYR A 182 -5.54 -31.02 9.34
N LEU A 183 -6.09 -30.60 8.20
CA LEU A 183 -6.80 -31.46 7.24
C LEU A 183 -5.89 -31.76 6.04
N ALA A 184 -5.22 -32.91 6.06
CA ALA A 184 -4.26 -33.27 5.00
C ALA A 184 -4.92 -33.33 3.60
N GLY A 185 -4.14 -33.13 2.54
CA GLY A 185 -4.62 -33.40 1.18
C GLY A 185 -5.08 -34.86 1.02
N GLY A 186 -6.29 -35.05 0.48
CA GLY A 186 -6.97 -36.35 0.43
C GLY A 186 -7.75 -36.71 1.70
N ALA A 187 -7.79 -35.83 2.72
CA ALA A 187 -8.71 -35.93 3.83
C ALA A 187 -10.08 -35.31 3.45
N VAL A 188 -11.16 -35.98 3.86
CA VAL A 188 -12.53 -35.46 3.75
C VAL A 188 -13.18 -35.51 5.13
N LEU A 189 -13.56 -34.34 5.65
CA LEU A 189 -14.22 -34.20 6.95
C LEU A 189 -15.74 -34.13 6.76
N MET A 190 -16.45 -35.07 7.38
CA MET A 190 -17.91 -35.16 7.45
C MET A 190 -18.43 -34.44 8.70
N GLY A 191 -18.09 -33.16 8.85
CA GLY A 191 -18.48 -32.35 10.00
C GLY A 191 -18.01 -30.90 9.88
N ARG A 192 -18.62 -30.03 10.69
CA ARG A 192 -18.31 -28.59 10.73
C ARG A 192 -17.10 -28.33 11.62
N VAL A 193 -16.34 -27.29 11.34
CA VAL A 193 -15.28 -26.79 12.22
C VAL A 193 -15.74 -25.50 12.88
N LEU A 194 -15.82 -25.52 14.20
CA LEU A 194 -16.30 -24.42 15.03
C LEU A 194 -15.13 -23.85 15.86
N ILE A 195 -14.79 -22.59 15.57
CA ILE A 195 -13.78 -21.79 16.28
C ILE A 195 -14.55 -20.72 17.02
N GLU A 196 -15.07 -21.06 18.21
CA GLU A 196 -16.03 -20.21 18.94
C GLU A 196 -15.55 -19.90 20.36
N ASN A 197 -15.49 -18.61 20.73
CA ASN A 197 -15.03 -18.14 22.05
C ASN A 197 -13.60 -18.58 22.40
N VAL A 198 -12.70 -18.54 21.43
CA VAL A 198 -11.32 -19.05 21.56
C VAL A 198 -10.30 -18.06 20.99
N HIS A 199 -9.02 -18.35 21.17
CA HIS A 199 -7.93 -17.56 20.63
C HIS A 199 -6.74 -18.43 20.17
N ASP A 200 -5.88 -17.89 19.31
CA ASP A 200 -4.67 -18.55 18.81
C ASP A 200 -4.95 -19.89 18.10
N VAL A 201 -5.92 -19.90 17.18
CA VAL A 201 -6.35 -21.13 16.48
C VAL A 201 -5.89 -21.12 15.03
N LYS A 202 -5.36 -22.25 14.57
CA LYS A 202 -5.02 -22.47 13.15
C LYS A 202 -5.86 -23.61 12.57
N LEU A 203 -6.40 -23.42 11.37
CA LEU A 203 -7.00 -24.48 10.54
C LEU A 203 -6.26 -24.53 9.20
N LEU A 204 -5.45 -25.56 9.01
CA LEU A 204 -4.50 -25.68 7.90
C LEU A 204 -4.79 -26.93 7.06
N GLY A 205 -4.37 -26.93 5.80
CA GLY A 205 -4.37 -28.14 5.00
C GLY A 205 -4.76 -27.96 3.54
N ARG A 206 -4.99 -29.10 2.88
CA ARG A 206 -5.60 -29.23 1.53
C ARG A 206 -6.80 -30.17 1.54
N GLY A 207 -7.32 -30.46 2.73
CA GLY A 207 -8.49 -31.29 2.93
C GLY A 207 -9.78 -30.58 2.57
N ILE A 208 -10.83 -31.39 2.45
CA ILE A 208 -12.17 -30.96 2.04
C ILE A 208 -13.10 -31.18 3.23
N ILE A 209 -13.84 -30.14 3.62
CA ILE A 209 -15.09 -30.33 4.36
C ILE A 209 -16.15 -30.66 3.32
N ASP A 210 -16.74 -31.84 3.43
CA ASP A 210 -17.58 -32.41 2.37
C ASP A 210 -18.72 -31.47 1.97
N HIS A 211 -19.06 -31.44 0.68
CA HIS A 211 -20.07 -30.52 0.14
C HIS A 211 -21.46 -30.73 0.76
N SER A 212 -21.75 -31.90 1.35
CA SER A 212 -22.99 -32.13 2.09
C SER A 212 -23.06 -31.39 3.44
N ILE A 213 -21.92 -30.96 3.98
CA ILE A 213 -21.81 -30.26 5.25
C ILE A 213 -22.05 -28.76 5.05
N LYS A 214 -23.20 -28.28 5.53
CA LYS A 214 -23.56 -26.86 5.48
C LYS A 214 -22.86 -26.06 6.58
N GLY A 215 -22.43 -24.84 6.26
CA GLY A 215 -21.77 -23.95 7.23
C GLY A 215 -20.43 -24.52 7.70
N GLY A 216 -19.62 -25.00 6.75
CA GLY A 216 -18.44 -25.84 7.01
C GLY A 216 -17.46 -25.25 8.03
N ILE A 217 -17.14 -23.96 7.95
CA ILE A 217 -16.26 -23.28 8.90
C ILE A 217 -17.02 -22.12 9.54
N ARG A 218 -16.94 -22.03 10.87
CA ARG A 218 -17.51 -20.91 11.64
C ARG A 218 -16.49 -20.39 12.64
N ILE A 219 -16.21 -19.09 12.54
CA ILE A 219 -15.36 -18.32 13.46
C ILE A 219 -16.28 -17.35 14.20
N ALA A 220 -16.35 -17.45 15.52
CA ALA A 220 -17.26 -16.65 16.33
C ALA A 220 -16.61 -16.20 17.64
N ASN A 221 -16.75 -14.92 18.00
CA ASN A 221 -16.28 -14.38 19.28
C ASN A 221 -14.82 -14.76 19.60
N SER A 222 -13.97 -14.78 18.58
CA SER A 222 -12.61 -15.32 18.68
C SER A 222 -11.58 -14.31 18.24
N ARG A 223 -10.32 -14.52 18.63
CA ARG A 223 -9.21 -13.66 18.19
C ARG A 223 -8.00 -14.45 17.72
N ASP A 224 -7.23 -13.86 16.82
CA ASP A 224 -5.97 -14.42 16.33
C ASP A 224 -6.20 -15.82 15.70
N VAL A 225 -7.05 -15.84 14.67
CA VAL A 225 -7.46 -17.06 13.94
C VAL A 225 -6.86 -17.06 12.54
N TYR A 226 -6.24 -18.17 12.15
CA TYR A 226 -5.65 -18.35 10.82
C TYR A 226 -6.23 -19.60 10.13
N VAL A 227 -6.85 -19.42 8.96
CA VAL A 227 -7.39 -20.51 8.14
C VAL A 227 -6.70 -20.53 6.79
N GLU A 228 -6.18 -21.68 6.35
CA GLU A 228 -5.52 -21.80 5.05
C GLU A 228 -5.89 -23.06 4.27
N GLY A 229 -6.23 -22.88 2.99
CA GLY A 229 -6.19 -23.94 1.98
C GLY A 229 -7.40 -24.88 1.91
N ILE A 230 -8.28 -24.84 2.91
CA ILE A 230 -9.45 -25.74 3.03
C ILE A 230 -10.51 -25.45 1.96
N VAL A 231 -11.18 -26.52 1.49
CA VAL A 231 -12.43 -26.42 0.73
C VAL A 231 -13.60 -26.63 1.68
N ALA A 232 -14.58 -25.72 1.66
CA ALA A 232 -15.78 -25.82 2.47
C ALA A 232 -16.98 -25.17 1.75
N THR A 233 -18.17 -25.32 2.33
CA THR A 233 -19.37 -24.66 1.80
C THR A 233 -19.46 -23.18 2.17
N GLN A 234 -18.98 -22.81 3.36
CA GLN A 234 -19.01 -21.45 3.91
C GLN A 234 -17.86 -21.29 4.92
N CYS A 235 -17.40 -20.05 5.13
CA CYS A 235 -16.43 -19.69 6.17
C CYS A 235 -16.76 -18.31 6.75
N ALA A 236 -17.68 -18.32 7.74
CA ALA A 236 -18.22 -17.11 8.36
C ALA A 236 -17.40 -16.65 9.58
N THR A 237 -17.25 -15.33 9.74
CA THR A 237 -16.54 -14.67 10.85
C THR A 237 -17.47 -13.69 11.57
N GLY A 238 -17.71 -13.88 12.87
CA GLY A 238 -18.59 -13.01 13.65
C GLY A 238 -18.02 -12.63 15.02
N GLY A 239 -18.22 -11.39 15.48
CA GLY A 239 -17.76 -10.93 16.81
C GLY A 239 -16.26 -11.10 17.05
N SER A 240 -15.46 -11.13 16.00
CA SER A 240 -14.06 -11.60 16.06
C SER A 240 -13.07 -10.51 15.69
N GLU A 241 -11.82 -10.73 16.09
CA GLU A 241 -10.72 -9.77 15.93
C GLU A 241 -9.49 -10.49 15.37
N ASN A 242 -8.75 -9.87 14.45
CA ASN A 242 -7.51 -10.45 13.88
C ASN A 242 -7.72 -11.85 13.27
N VAL A 243 -8.50 -11.91 12.19
CA VAL A 243 -8.80 -13.16 11.49
C VAL A 243 -8.18 -13.11 10.09
N THR A 244 -7.40 -14.14 9.73
CA THR A 244 -6.84 -14.29 8.38
C THR A 244 -7.31 -15.58 7.74
N ILE A 245 -7.86 -15.48 6.54
CA ILE A 245 -8.38 -16.59 5.75
C ILE A 245 -7.67 -16.56 4.39
N ARG A 246 -6.80 -17.53 4.12
CA ARG A 246 -5.95 -17.58 2.93
C ARG A 246 -6.25 -18.80 2.07
N ASN A 247 -6.39 -18.63 0.76
CA ASN A 247 -6.51 -19.74 -0.19
C ASN A 247 -7.64 -20.74 0.15
N VAL A 248 -8.69 -20.29 0.84
CA VAL A 248 -9.89 -21.09 1.15
C VAL A 248 -10.85 -21.03 -0.04
N LYS A 249 -11.50 -22.16 -0.32
CA LYS A 249 -12.49 -22.29 -1.41
C LYS A 249 -13.86 -22.50 -0.78
N SER A 250 -14.78 -21.59 -1.08
CA SER A 250 -16.17 -21.62 -0.64
C SER A 250 -17.07 -21.97 -1.82
N ILE A 251 -17.76 -23.11 -1.75
CA ILE A 251 -18.73 -23.52 -2.79
C ILE A 251 -20.03 -24.03 -2.17
N SER A 252 -21.15 -23.40 -2.48
CA SER A 252 -22.47 -23.72 -1.91
C SER A 252 -23.57 -23.81 -2.98
N TYR A 253 -24.69 -24.45 -2.61
CA TYR A 253 -25.81 -24.74 -3.53
C TYR A 253 -27.20 -24.65 -2.88
N TYR A 254 -27.27 -24.23 -1.62
CA TYR A 254 -28.49 -24.24 -0.81
C TYR A 254 -28.87 -22.82 -0.39
N GLY A 255 -30.14 -22.58 -0.06
CA GLY A 255 -30.59 -21.25 0.35
C GLY A 255 -29.80 -20.71 1.55
N TRP A 256 -29.44 -19.41 1.49
CA TRP A 256 -28.53 -18.73 2.45
C TRP A 256 -27.15 -19.39 2.51
N GLY A 257 -26.68 -19.84 1.35
CA GLY A 257 -25.38 -20.47 1.16
C GLY A 257 -24.27 -19.44 1.03
N ASP A 258 -24.25 -18.38 1.82
CA ASP A 258 -23.23 -17.34 1.76
C ASP A 258 -21.81 -17.89 1.93
N GLY A 259 -20.81 -17.26 1.32
CA GLY A 259 -19.43 -17.69 1.41
C GLY A 259 -18.70 -17.16 2.65
N MET A 260 -18.13 -15.97 2.50
CA MET A 260 -17.20 -15.33 3.43
C MET A 260 -17.88 -14.14 4.12
N ASN A 261 -18.75 -14.42 5.09
CA ASN A 261 -19.43 -13.36 5.83
C ASN A 261 -18.57 -12.77 6.94
N VAL A 262 -18.71 -11.47 7.17
CA VAL A 262 -18.20 -10.75 8.34
C VAL A 262 -19.38 -10.12 9.09
N PHE A 263 -19.48 -10.39 10.39
CA PHE A 263 -20.48 -9.81 11.29
C PHE A 263 -19.78 -9.14 12.48
N ALA A 264 -19.99 -7.85 12.71
CA ALA A 264 -19.51 -7.13 13.89
C ALA A 264 -18.07 -7.52 14.33
N SER A 265 -17.13 -7.47 13.39
CA SER A 265 -15.75 -7.96 13.54
C SER A 265 -14.76 -6.92 13.01
N ASN A 266 -13.52 -6.94 13.49
CA ASN A 266 -12.47 -6.04 12.99
C ASN A 266 -11.18 -6.80 12.63
N ASN A 267 -10.38 -6.17 11.78
CA ASN A 267 -9.08 -6.70 11.35
C ASN A 267 -9.21 -8.10 10.72
N VAL A 268 -10.04 -8.20 9.67
CA VAL A 268 -10.28 -9.45 8.94
C VAL A 268 -9.65 -9.37 7.55
N LEU A 269 -8.81 -10.34 7.21
CA LEU A 269 -8.13 -10.46 5.93
C LEU A 269 -8.54 -11.74 5.19
N PHE A 270 -9.04 -11.59 3.96
CA PHE A 270 -9.20 -12.64 2.98
C PHE A 270 -8.15 -12.48 1.87
N ASP A 271 -7.38 -13.51 1.57
CA ASP A 271 -6.28 -13.44 0.59
C ASP A 271 -6.22 -14.69 -0.29
N GLY A 272 -6.39 -14.52 -1.60
CA GLY A 272 -6.34 -15.66 -2.54
C GLY A 272 -7.53 -16.61 -2.47
N VAL A 273 -8.69 -16.17 -1.95
CA VAL A 273 -9.87 -17.02 -1.79
C VAL A 273 -10.65 -17.19 -3.10
N PHE A 274 -11.41 -18.27 -3.19
CA PHE A 274 -12.36 -18.50 -4.28
C PHE A 274 -13.75 -18.72 -3.70
N CYS A 275 -14.74 -17.99 -4.21
CA CYS A 275 -16.13 -18.13 -3.80
C CYS A 275 -17.01 -18.41 -5.02
N ARG A 276 -17.73 -19.55 -5.01
CA ARG A 276 -18.88 -19.78 -5.87
C ARG A 276 -20.08 -20.15 -5.02
N ASN A 277 -20.93 -19.18 -4.74
CA ASN A 277 -21.93 -19.33 -3.70
C ASN A 277 -23.35 -19.14 -4.21
N SER A 278 -24.29 -19.91 -3.65
CA SER A 278 -25.73 -19.85 -3.93
C SER A 278 -26.44 -18.71 -3.19
N ASP A 279 -25.66 -17.75 -2.70
CA ASP A 279 -26.04 -16.48 -2.08
C ASP A 279 -24.76 -15.61 -2.05
N ASP A 280 -24.67 -14.61 -1.18
CA ASP A 280 -23.54 -13.68 -1.13
C ASP A 280 -22.17 -14.36 -1.03
N CYS A 281 -21.23 -14.04 -1.93
CA CYS A 281 -19.86 -14.57 -1.86
C CYS A 281 -19.09 -13.99 -0.68
N THR A 282 -19.27 -12.70 -0.38
CA THR A 282 -18.72 -12.05 0.82
C THR A 282 -19.60 -10.91 1.29
N THR A 283 -19.66 -10.75 2.62
CA THR A 283 -20.46 -9.70 3.24
C THR A 283 -19.74 -8.98 4.37
N VAL A 284 -20.12 -7.72 4.62
CA VAL A 284 -19.77 -6.99 5.84
C VAL A 284 -21.03 -6.41 6.47
N TYR A 285 -21.35 -6.89 7.67
CA TYR A 285 -22.53 -6.54 8.44
C TYR A 285 -22.17 -6.01 9.83
N GLY A 286 -22.99 -5.10 10.37
CA GLY A 286 -22.90 -4.68 11.77
C GLY A 286 -23.52 -5.72 12.70
N THR A 287 -24.30 -5.27 13.68
CA THR A 287 -25.04 -6.16 14.59
C THR A 287 -25.93 -7.11 13.79
N ARG A 288 -25.66 -8.42 13.89
CA ARG A 288 -26.40 -9.46 13.18
C ARG A 288 -26.13 -10.83 13.80
N LEU A 289 -27.13 -11.72 13.79
CA LEU A 289 -27.03 -13.13 14.22
C LEU A 289 -26.44 -13.34 15.62
N GLY A 290 -26.68 -12.39 16.54
CA GLY A 290 -26.19 -12.43 17.92
C GLY A 290 -24.78 -11.85 18.12
N PHE A 291 -24.15 -11.34 17.06
CA PHE A 291 -22.95 -10.51 17.15
C PHE A 291 -23.36 -9.05 17.21
N GLU A 292 -22.70 -8.26 18.07
CA GLU A 292 -23.04 -6.86 18.32
C GLU A 292 -21.85 -5.94 18.00
N GLY A 293 -22.08 -4.86 17.27
CA GLY A 293 -21.06 -3.87 16.92
C GLY A 293 -20.92 -3.58 15.42
N GLY A 294 -20.10 -2.59 15.10
CA GLY A 294 -19.70 -2.26 13.73
C GLY A 294 -18.58 -3.14 13.19
N CYS A 295 -18.08 -2.79 12.01
CA CYS A 295 -16.93 -3.45 11.39
C CYS A 295 -15.88 -2.41 11.03
N ARG A 296 -14.60 -2.76 11.27
CA ARG A 296 -13.47 -1.93 10.87
C ARG A 296 -12.32 -2.74 10.30
N ASN A 297 -11.66 -2.20 9.28
CA ASN A 297 -10.44 -2.77 8.68
C ASN A 297 -10.68 -4.20 8.16
N ILE A 298 -11.53 -4.30 7.15
CA ILE A 298 -11.87 -5.57 6.48
C ILE A 298 -11.27 -5.53 5.08
N THR A 299 -10.44 -6.52 4.73
CA THR A 299 -9.78 -6.57 3.43
C THR A 299 -10.02 -7.91 2.75
N MET A 300 -10.46 -7.90 1.49
CA MET A 300 -10.41 -9.04 0.59
C MET A 300 -9.51 -8.72 -0.60
N GLN A 301 -8.53 -9.57 -0.86
CA GLN A 301 -7.58 -9.36 -1.95
C GLN A 301 -7.23 -10.62 -2.74
N ASN A 302 -6.79 -10.43 -3.99
CA ASN A 302 -6.28 -11.50 -4.87
C ASN A 302 -7.28 -12.65 -5.10
N SER A 303 -8.57 -12.34 -5.12
CA SER A 303 -9.64 -13.34 -4.98
C SER A 303 -10.54 -13.45 -6.20
N THR A 304 -11.30 -14.54 -6.29
CA THR A 304 -12.24 -14.78 -7.39
C THR A 304 -13.64 -15.07 -6.85
N LEU A 305 -14.64 -14.36 -7.36
CA LEU A 305 -16.01 -14.41 -6.86
C LEU A 305 -17.00 -14.77 -7.97
N TRP A 306 -17.95 -15.63 -7.65
CA TRP A 306 -19.02 -16.08 -8.52
C TRP A 306 -20.29 -16.25 -7.70
N ALA A 307 -21.20 -15.30 -7.80
CA ALA A 307 -22.49 -15.40 -7.13
C ALA A 307 -23.50 -16.11 -8.05
N ASP A 308 -23.85 -17.35 -7.71
CA ASP A 308 -24.91 -18.08 -8.41
C ASP A 308 -26.30 -17.48 -8.15
N VAL A 309 -26.44 -16.83 -6.99
CA VAL A 309 -27.56 -15.99 -6.55
C VAL A 309 -27.00 -14.83 -5.73
N ALA A 310 -27.71 -13.70 -5.63
CA ALA A 310 -27.33 -12.54 -4.81
C ALA A 310 -25.99 -11.91 -5.24
N HIS A 311 -25.11 -11.56 -4.30
CA HIS A 311 -24.02 -10.62 -4.57
C HIS A 311 -22.62 -11.26 -4.55
N PRO A 312 -21.74 -10.91 -5.49
CA PRO A 312 -20.31 -11.10 -5.33
C PRO A 312 -19.79 -10.37 -4.09
N ILE A 313 -20.12 -9.10 -3.91
CA ILE A 313 -19.72 -8.30 -2.75
C ILE A 313 -20.92 -7.52 -2.22
N PHE A 314 -21.25 -7.71 -0.94
CA PHE A 314 -22.36 -6.99 -0.30
C PHE A 314 -21.98 -6.36 1.04
N ILE A 315 -22.23 -5.07 1.20
CA ILE A 315 -21.90 -4.32 2.41
C ILE A 315 -23.20 -3.75 3.00
N GLY A 316 -23.50 -4.12 4.26
CA GLY A 316 -24.54 -3.51 5.06
C GLY A 316 -25.89 -4.24 5.12
N ILE A 317 -26.96 -3.46 5.05
CA ILE A 317 -28.35 -3.60 5.50
C ILE A 317 -28.55 -3.89 6.98
N HIS A 318 -27.76 -4.80 7.57
CA HIS A 318 -27.93 -5.23 8.95
C HIS A 318 -27.10 -4.43 9.96
N GLY A 319 -27.73 -4.00 11.04
CA GLY A 319 -27.10 -3.35 12.18
C GLY A 319 -28.05 -3.15 13.35
N ASN A 320 -27.75 -2.18 14.21
CA ASN A 320 -28.58 -1.86 15.36
C ASN A 320 -29.20 -0.45 15.27
N SER A 321 -30.48 -0.37 14.92
CA SER A 321 -31.16 0.92 14.79
C SER A 321 -31.27 1.72 16.10
N LYS A 322 -31.18 1.06 17.26
CA LYS A 322 -31.23 1.69 18.59
C LYS A 322 -29.86 2.16 19.07
N ALA A 323 -28.79 1.51 18.62
CA ALA A 323 -27.40 1.87 18.87
C ALA A 323 -26.65 1.92 17.52
N PRO A 324 -26.81 3.01 16.75
CA PRO A 324 -26.35 3.09 15.36
C PRO A 324 -24.85 2.81 15.20
N GLU A 325 -24.50 2.02 14.19
CA GLU A 325 -23.13 1.53 13.99
C GLU A 325 -22.44 2.19 12.79
N VAL A 326 -21.14 1.92 12.67
CA VAL A 326 -20.31 2.33 11.54
C VAL A 326 -19.65 1.08 10.95
N LEU A 327 -19.69 0.95 9.63
CA LEU A 327 -18.90 -0.01 8.86
C LEU A 327 -17.87 0.79 8.07
N GLU A 328 -16.60 0.68 8.44
CA GLU A 328 -15.55 1.54 7.87
C GLU A 328 -14.24 0.83 7.55
N ASP A 329 -13.43 1.46 6.70
CA ASP A 329 -12.12 0.98 6.28
C ASP A 329 -12.22 -0.41 5.61
N LEU A 330 -13.01 -0.48 4.53
CA LEU A 330 -13.33 -1.73 3.81
C LEU A 330 -12.62 -1.75 2.46
N ASN A 331 -11.80 -2.77 2.20
CA ASN A 331 -10.92 -2.84 1.02
C ASN A 331 -11.15 -4.11 0.21
N TYR A 332 -11.37 -3.94 -1.10
CA TYR A 332 -11.57 -5.02 -2.07
C TYR A 332 -10.60 -4.80 -3.24
N ILE A 333 -9.52 -5.58 -3.28
CA ILE A 333 -8.34 -5.29 -4.12
C ILE A 333 -7.97 -6.47 -5.00
N ASN A 334 -7.79 -6.27 -6.30
CA ASN A 334 -7.37 -7.32 -7.22
C ASN A 334 -8.34 -8.53 -7.20
N ILE A 335 -9.63 -8.27 -7.50
CA ILE A 335 -10.70 -9.29 -7.53
C ILE A 335 -11.23 -9.55 -8.95
N ASP A 336 -11.36 -10.82 -9.34
CA ASP A 336 -12.08 -11.22 -10.55
C ASP A 336 -13.51 -11.66 -10.17
N ILE A 337 -14.52 -10.99 -10.73
CA ILE A 337 -15.93 -11.35 -10.57
C ILE A 337 -16.36 -12.06 -11.85
N LEU A 338 -16.59 -13.37 -11.73
CA LEU A 338 -16.93 -14.24 -12.84
C LEU A 338 -18.43 -14.17 -13.16
N ASP A 339 -19.28 -14.12 -12.15
CA ASP A 339 -20.70 -14.11 -12.37
C ASP A 339 -21.44 -13.41 -11.24
N HIS A 340 -22.62 -12.93 -11.60
CA HIS A 340 -23.61 -12.31 -10.75
C HIS A 340 -24.98 -12.64 -11.33
N ARG A 341 -25.87 -13.10 -10.46
CA ARG A 341 -27.25 -13.40 -10.81
C ARG A 341 -28.16 -12.97 -9.67
N GLU A 342 -28.70 -11.78 -9.79
CA GLU A 342 -29.77 -11.33 -8.90
C GLU A 342 -30.93 -10.74 -9.69
N LYS A 343 -32.13 -11.28 -9.45
CA LYS A 343 -33.37 -10.89 -10.13
C LYS A 343 -34.16 -9.87 -9.31
N GLN A 344 -33.97 -9.85 -8.00
CA GLN A 344 -34.59 -8.91 -7.09
C GLN A 344 -33.89 -7.56 -7.24
N VAL A 345 -34.52 -6.63 -7.96
CA VAL A 345 -33.97 -5.30 -8.26
C VAL A 345 -33.45 -4.54 -7.03
N ASP A 346 -34.08 -4.73 -5.87
CA ASP A 346 -33.66 -4.09 -4.61
C ASP A 346 -32.32 -4.60 -4.05
N TYR A 347 -31.81 -5.73 -4.55
CA TYR A 347 -30.62 -6.41 -4.08
C TYR A 347 -29.65 -6.74 -5.22
N GLN A 348 -29.71 -6.03 -6.34
CA GLN A 348 -28.73 -6.26 -7.42
C GLN A 348 -27.42 -5.54 -7.13
N GLY A 349 -26.31 -6.04 -7.69
CA GLY A 349 -25.01 -5.36 -7.68
C GLY A 349 -23.84 -6.32 -7.51
N CYS A 350 -22.86 -6.25 -8.41
CA CYS A 350 -21.58 -6.95 -8.23
C CYS A 350 -20.81 -6.39 -7.02
N MET A 351 -20.81 -5.07 -6.91
CA MET A 351 -20.30 -4.31 -5.77
C MET A 351 -21.46 -3.52 -5.18
N ALA A 352 -22.09 -4.08 -4.16
CA ALA A 352 -23.31 -3.53 -3.56
C ALA A 352 -23.06 -3.02 -2.14
N ILE A 353 -23.59 -1.83 -1.85
CA ILE A 353 -23.58 -1.18 -0.55
C ILE A 353 -25.01 -0.73 -0.23
N ASN A 354 -25.63 -1.39 0.73
CA ASN A 354 -26.96 -1.02 1.20
C ASN A 354 -26.85 -0.53 2.64
N ALA A 355 -27.08 0.74 2.92
CA ALA A 355 -27.09 1.23 4.30
C ALA A 355 -28.50 1.09 4.91
N GLY A 356 -28.63 0.22 5.91
CA GLY A 356 -29.83 -0.01 6.72
C GLY A 356 -29.53 0.12 8.22
N ASP A 357 -30.53 0.00 9.08
CA ASP A 357 -30.44 0.00 10.55
C ASP A 357 -29.70 1.18 11.17
N ASN A 358 -29.85 2.37 10.59
CA ASN A 358 -29.08 3.56 10.95
C ASN A 358 -27.55 3.39 10.83
N ASN A 359 -27.05 2.38 10.12
CA ASN A 359 -25.62 2.25 9.86
C ASN A 359 -25.11 3.45 9.03
N LEU A 360 -23.89 3.87 9.33
CA LEU A 360 -23.08 4.69 8.45
C LEU A 360 -22.03 3.79 7.79
N ILE A 361 -21.96 3.80 6.47
CA ILE A 361 -20.95 3.03 5.73
C ILE A 361 -19.99 4.03 5.09
N ARG A 362 -18.69 3.92 5.39
CA ARG A 362 -17.70 4.89 4.91
C ARG A 362 -16.33 4.30 4.61
N ASN A 363 -15.53 5.02 3.82
CA ASN A 363 -14.14 4.64 3.48
C ASN A 363 -14.10 3.23 2.87
N VAL A 364 -14.80 3.06 1.75
CA VAL A 364 -14.86 1.80 1.01
C VAL A 364 -14.03 1.92 -0.26
N HIS A 365 -13.06 1.04 -0.43
CA HIS A 365 -12.14 1.05 -1.55
C HIS A 365 -12.27 -0.23 -2.39
N PHE A 366 -12.70 -0.07 -3.63
CA PHE A 366 -12.66 -1.10 -4.67
C PHE A 366 -11.53 -0.75 -5.64
N GLU A 367 -10.49 -1.57 -5.72
CA GLU A 367 -9.34 -1.34 -6.59
C GLU A 367 -9.00 -2.56 -7.43
N ASP A 368 -8.72 -2.34 -8.72
CA ASP A 368 -8.35 -3.40 -9.66
C ASP A 368 -9.38 -4.54 -9.61
N ILE A 369 -10.62 -4.29 -10.04
CA ILE A 369 -11.67 -5.31 -10.12
C ILE A 369 -12.05 -5.53 -11.58
N ARG A 370 -12.08 -6.80 -12.00
CA ARG A 370 -12.47 -7.20 -13.35
C ARG A 370 -13.75 -8.00 -13.26
N VAL A 371 -14.82 -7.43 -13.77
CA VAL A 371 -16.15 -8.03 -13.83
C VAL A 371 -16.34 -8.58 -15.24
N GLU A 372 -16.47 -9.89 -15.34
CA GLU A 372 -16.77 -10.55 -16.60
C GLU A 372 -18.26 -10.48 -16.92
N ASN A 373 -18.66 -11.00 -18.08
CA ASN A 373 -20.05 -11.03 -18.45
C ASN A 373 -20.83 -11.95 -17.51
N PHE A 374 -21.68 -11.37 -16.69
CA PHE A 374 -22.54 -12.09 -15.75
C PHE A 374 -23.93 -12.37 -16.33
N ARG A 375 -24.70 -13.24 -15.68
CA ARG A 375 -26.05 -13.62 -16.15
C ARG A 375 -27.10 -12.54 -15.96
N GLN A 376 -27.19 -11.92 -14.79
CA GLN A 376 -28.22 -10.91 -14.49
C GLN A 376 -27.89 -10.04 -13.28
N GLY A 377 -28.05 -8.72 -13.40
CA GLY A 377 -27.96 -7.80 -12.27
C GLY A 377 -27.19 -6.51 -12.59
N GLN A 378 -26.66 -5.84 -11.57
CA GLN A 378 -26.04 -4.51 -11.72
C GLN A 378 -24.53 -4.56 -11.52
N LEU A 379 -23.81 -3.59 -12.09
CA LEU A 379 -22.37 -3.46 -11.85
C LEU A 379 -22.11 -2.91 -10.45
N VAL A 380 -22.78 -1.81 -10.10
CA VAL A 380 -22.72 -1.18 -8.78
C VAL A 380 -24.13 -0.89 -8.26
N ASN A 381 -24.31 -0.97 -6.95
CA ASN A 381 -25.54 -0.54 -6.29
C ASN A 381 -25.22 0.09 -4.93
N LEU A 382 -25.49 1.38 -4.78
CA LEU A 382 -25.22 2.12 -3.55
C LEU A 382 -26.52 2.80 -3.10
N ARG A 383 -27.21 2.22 -2.12
CA ARG A 383 -28.52 2.71 -1.70
C ARG A 383 -28.61 2.86 -0.20
N ILE A 384 -29.18 3.98 0.22
CA ILE A 384 -29.77 4.06 1.56
C ILE A 384 -31.21 3.62 1.40
N PHE A 385 -31.51 2.42 1.89
CA PHE A 385 -32.78 1.78 1.63
C PHE A 385 -33.39 1.29 2.95
N TYR A 386 -34.68 1.56 3.12
CA TYR A 386 -35.45 1.00 4.22
C TYR A 386 -36.26 -0.19 3.72
N ASN A 387 -35.96 -1.36 4.27
CA ASN A 387 -36.66 -2.59 3.97
C ASN A 387 -37.09 -3.27 5.27
N GLU A 388 -38.39 -3.24 5.56
CA GLU A 388 -38.93 -3.78 6.81
C GLU A 388 -38.68 -5.29 7.01
N LYS A 389 -38.31 -6.01 5.94
CA LYS A 389 -37.93 -7.43 6.02
C LYS A 389 -36.55 -7.64 6.67
N TYR A 390 -35.63 -6.69 6.48
CA TYR A 390 -34.21 -6.89 6.83
C TYR A 390 -33.62 -5.83 7.75
N CYS A 391 -34.24 -4.65 7.84
CA CYS A 391 -33.82 -3.57 8.73
C CYS A 391 -35.04 -2.88 9.38
N THR A 392 -34.85 -2.31 10.56
CA THR A 392 -35.84 -1.56 11.35
C THR A 392 -35.74 -0.05 11.16
N ALA A 393 -34.75 0.42 10.40
CA ALA A 393 -34.62 1.81 9.94
C ALA A 393 -33.78 1.90 8.65
N PRO A 394 -33.88 2.96 7.84
CA PRO A 394 -32.90 3.24 6.79
C PRO A 394 -31.51 3.52 7.41
N GLY A 395 -30.45 3.39 6.61
CA GLY A 395 -29.10 3.81 7.00
C GLY A 395 -28.98 5.33 7.18
N ARG A 396 -27.94 5.76 7.90
CA ARG A 396 -27.64 7.20 8.10
C ARG A 396 -26.88 7.81 6.93
N GLY A 397 -26.06 7.03 6.22
CA GLY A 397 -25.24 7.54 5.12
C GLY A 397 -24.41 6.47 4.43
N ILE A 398 -24.04 6.75 3.19
CA ILE A 398 -22.92 6.10 2.49
C ILE A 398 -21.97 7.21 2.07
N GLU A 399 -20.70 7.15 2.42
CA GLU A 399 -19.75 8.20 2.07
C GLU A 399 -18.35 7.66 1.72
N ASN A 400 -17.61 8.41 0.89
CA ASN A 400 -16.21 8.13 0.57
C ASN A 400 -16.00 6.72 0.00
N VAL A 401 -16.60 6.47 -1.16
CA VAL A 401 -16.44 5.22 -1.90
C VAL A 401 -15.58 5.46 -3.13
N LEU A 402 -14.46 4.74 -3.22
CA LEU A 402 -13.55 4.79 -4.37
C LEU A 402 -13.67 3.51 -5.18
N PHE A 403 -13.92 3.67 -6.48
CA PHE A 403 -13.89 2.65 -7.51
C PHE A 403 -12.72 2.94 -8.46
N LYS A 404 -11.58 2.30 -8.26
CA LYS A 404 -10.36 2.53 -9.02
C LYS A 404 -10.00 1.33 -9.90
N ASN A 405 -9.72 1.58 -11.18
CA ASN A 405 -9.39 0.55 -12.18
C ASN A 405 -10.44 -0.57 -12.26
N ILE A 406 -11.71 -0.19 -12.27
CA ILE A 406 -12.82 -1.14 -12.45
C ILE A 406 -13.04 -1.38 -13.93
N SER A 407 -13.14 -2.65 -14.32
CA SER A 407 -13.51 -3.02 -15.68
C SER A 407 -14.70 -3.96 -15.69
N TYR A 408 -15.67 -3.68 -16.57
CA TYR A 408 -16.76 -4.60 -16.90
C TYR A 408 -16.65 -4.98 -18.37
N THR A 409 -16.66 -6.29 -18.66
CA THR A 409 -16.66 -6.83 -20.02
C THR A 409 -17.85 -7.77 -20.19
N GLY A 410 -18.97 -7.23 -20.66
CA GLY A 410 -20.22 -7.97 -20.83
C GLY A 410 -21.37 -7.11 -21.37
N GLU A 411 -22.50 -7.76 -21.61
CA GLU A 411 -23.68 -7.16 -22.26
C GLU A 411 -24.94 -7.22 -21.39
N ASN A 412 -24.90 -7.93 -20.26
CA ASN A 412 -26.08 -8.22 -19.43
C ASN A 412 -26.25 -7.30 -18.22
N ALA A 413 -25.39 -6.28 -18.04
CA ALA A 413 -25.54 -5.35 -16.94
C ALA A 413 -26.83 -4.53 -17.05
N GLU A 414 -27.68 -4.66 -16.04
CA GLU A 414 -28.86 -3.84 -15.82
C GLU A 414 -28.45 -2.43 -15.32
N LEU A 415 -29.43 -1.54 -15.19
CA LEU A 415 -29.22 -0.16 -14.74
C LEU A 415 -28.70 -0.15 -13.30
N SER A 416 -27.45 0.27 -13.09
CA SER A 416 -26.87 0.42 -11.76
C SER A 416 -27.50 1.60 -11.02
N ILE A 417 -27.66 1.51 -9.70
CA ILE A 417 -28.40 2.51 -8.90
C ILE A 417 -27.50 3.11 -7.82
N ILE A 418 -27.45 4.43 -7.76
CA ILE A 418 -26.85 5.19 -6.65
C ILE A 418 -27.92 6.16 -6.15
N GLU A 419 -28.37 6.01 -4.90
CA GLU A 419 -29.53 6.75 -4.39
C GLU A 419 -29.49 6.95 -2.87
N GLY A 420 -29.69 8.20 -2.42
CA GLY A 420 -29.93 8.52 -1.01
C GLY A 420 -31.41 8.38 -0.62
N TYR A 421 -31.70 8.46 0.67
CA TYR A 421 -33.06 8.24 1.18
C TYR A 421 -33.85 9.54 1.37
N ASP A 422 -33.23 10.54 1.99
CA ASP A 422 -33.80 11.88 2.21
C ASP A 422 -32.67 12.92 2.40
N GLU A 423 -33.03 14.19 2.62
CA GLU A 423 -32.06 15.28 2.82
C GLU A 423 -31.08 15.07 4.00
N LYS A 424 -31.39 14.19 4.94
CA LYS A 424 -30.53 13.86 6.09
C LYS A 424 -29.73 12.56 5.89
N ARG A 425 -30.13 11.72 4.94
CA ARG A 425 -29.61 10.38 4.70
C ARG A 425 -29.14 10.29 3.25
N LYS A 426 -27.88 10.68 3.02
CA LYS A 426 -27.30 10.93 1.69
C LYS A 426 -26.22 9.93 1.31
N VAL A 427 -26.04 9.74 0.01
CA VAL A 427 -24.86 9.08 -0.57
C VAL A 427 -23.90 10.18 -1.05
N LYS A 428 -22.64 10.18 -0.59
CA LYS A 428 -21.70 11.28 -0.87
C LYS A 428 -20.31 10.81 -1.28
N ASN A 429 -19.65 11.59 -2.14
CA ASN A 429 -18.25 11.42 -2.57
C ASN A 429 -17.97 10.04 -3.12
N ILE A 430 -18.62 9.75 -4.24
CA ILE A 430 -18.42 8.51 -4.99
C ILE A 430 -17.47 8.82 -6.13
N ARG A 431 -16.29 8.22 -6.12
CA ARG A 431 -15.27 8.44 -7.13
C ARG A 431 -15.10 7.21 -7.99
N PHE A 432 -15.25 7.37 -9.29
CA PHE A 432 -14.82 6.39 -10.29
C PHE A 432 -13.52 6.89 -10.93
N GLU A 433 -12.46 6.11 -10.79
CA GLU A 433 -11.16 6.36 -11.39
C GLU A 433 -10.85 5.22 -12.36
N ASN A 434 -10.69 5.53 -13.64
CA ASN A 434 -10.40 4.56 -14.70
C ASN A 434 -11.46 3.45 -14.84
N LEU A 435 -12.75 3.81 -14.72
CA LEU A 435 -13.86 2.90 -15.00
C LEU A 435 -13.92 2.58 -16.50
N LYS A 436 -13.86 1.30 -16.85
CA LYS A 436 -13.98 0.81 -18.23
C LYS A 436 -15.18 -0.11 -18.38
N ILE A 437 -16.05 0.18 -19.34
CA ILE A 437 -17.18 -0.69 -19.72
C ILE A 437 -16.97 -1.10 -21.18
N ASN A 438 -16.76 -2.39 -21.42
CA ASN A 438 -16.48 -2.97 -22.74
C ASN A 438 -15.34 -2.24 -23.47
N GLY A 439 -14.25 -1.98 -22.73
CA GLY A 439 -13.09 -1.23 -23.24
C GLY A 439 -13.29 0.28 -23.36
N LYS A 440 -14.53 0.79 -23.28
CA LYS A 440 -14.82 2.22 -23.27
C LYS A 440 -14.57 2.81 -21.89
N LEU A 441 -13.69 3.79 -21.84
CA LEU A 441 -13.38 4.56 -20.65
C LEU A 441 -14.51 5.55 -20.35
N ILE A 442 -14.93 5.61 -19.09
CA ILE A 442 -15.97 6.51 -18.61
C ILE A 442 -15.32 7.67 -17.85
N ASP A 443 -15.51 8.89 -18.34
CA ASP A 443 -14.83 10.10 -17.84
C ASP A 443 -15.71 11.35 -18.00
N ASP A 444 -15.55 12.31 -17.09
CA ASP A 444 -16.32 13.55 -17.11
C ASP A 444 -16.01 14.46 -18.32
N ASN A 445 -14.80 14.34 -18.89
CA ASN A 445 -14.26 15.06 -20.04
C ASN A 445 -14.32 14.26 -21.36
N MET A 446 -15.09 13.18 -21.43
CA MET A 446 -15.26 12.40 -22.67
C MET A 446 -15.61 13.30 -23.87
N PRO A 447 -14.81 13.29 -24.95
CA PRO A 447 -14.97 14.22 -26.08
C PRO A 447 -16.24 13.94 -26.90
N ASP A 448 -16.73 12.70 -26.86
CA ASP A 448 -17.93 12.24 -27.57
C ASP A 448 -19.22 12.33 -26.74
N LYS A 449 -19.15 12.75 -25.46
CA LYS A 449 -20.32 12.88 -24.58
C LYS A 449 -21.10 14.18 -24.91
N PRO A 450 -22.38 14.11 -25.32
CA PRO A 450 -23.18 15.31 -25.51
C PRO A 450 -23.37 16.08 -24.19
N ARG A 451 -23.35 17.43 -24.26
CA ARG A 451 -23.39 18.29 -23.06
C ARG A 451 -24.61 18.11 -22.15
N TRP A 452 -25.72 17.58 -22.66
CA TRP A 452 -26.96 17.37 -21.89
C TRP A 452 -27.04 15.97 -21.24
N TYR A 453 -26.07 15.09 -21.47
CA TYR A 453 -25.95 13.80 -20.78
C TYR A 453 -25.06 13.93 -19.54
N LYS A 454 -25.44 13.26 -18.44
CA LYS A 454 -24.54 13.04 -17.29
C LYS A 454 -23.51 11.98 -17.66
N THR A 455 -22.33 12.02 -17.05
CA THR A 455 -21.32 10.97 -17.27
C THR A 455 -21.80 9.60 -16.80
N SER A 456 -22.57 9.56 -15.72
CA SER A 456 -23.21 8.34 -15.21
C SER A 456 -24.13 7.66 -16.24
N ASP A 457 -24.78 8.44 -17.12
CA ASP A 457 -25.62 7.90 -18.19
C ASP A 457 -24.80 7.10 -19.20
N MET A 458 -23.55 7.52 -19.44
CA MET A 458 -22.60 6.82 -20.33
C MET A 458 -22.17 5.46 -19.76
N ALA A 459 -22.32 5.27 -18.44
CA ALA A 459 -22.02 4.03 -17.73
C ALA A 459 -23.28 3.22 -17.36
N ARG A 460 -24.47 3.64 -17.78
CA ARG A 460 -25.76 3.06 -17.32
C ARG A 460 -25.88 3.03 -15.80
N ILE A 461 -25.53 4.14 -15.16
CA ILE A 461 -25.68 4.37 -13.72
C ILE A 461 -26.73 5.46 -13.50
N TYR A 462 -27.84 5.11 -12.87
CA TYR A 462 -28.82 6.06 -12.37
C TYR A 462 -28.32 6.69 -11.07
N VAL A 463 -28.20 8.02 -11.08
CA VAL A 463 -27.88 8.83 -9.91
C VAL A 463 -29.16 9.53 -9.47
N GLY A 464 -29.75 9.02 -8.39
CA GLY A 464 -31.01 9.46 -7.83
C GLY A 464 -30.92 10.69 -6.92
N PRO A 465 -32.04 11.07 -6.28
CA PRO A 465 -32.07 12.15 -5.30
C PRO A 465 -31.10 11.90 -4.14
N HIS A 466 -30.69 12.99 -3.47
CA HIS A 466 -29.87 12.95 -2.26
C HIS A 466 -28.50 12.26 -2.43
N VAL A 467 -27.98 12.26 -3.67
CA VAL A 467 -26.61 11.88 -4.02
C VAL A 467 -25.79 13.13 -4.30
N GLU A 468 -24.61 13.24 -3.70
CA GLU A 468 -23.72 14.40 -3.84
C GLU A 468 -22.30 13.97 -4.24
N ASN A 469 -21.64 14.78 -5.07
CA ASN A 469 -20.23 14.64 -5.42
C ASN A 469 -19.85 13.28 -6.02
N ILE A 470 -20.56 12.88 -7.07
CA ILE A 470 -20.13 11.77 -7.92
C ILE A 470 -19.23 12.30 -9.04
N VAL A 471 -18.05 11.69 -9.20
CA VAL A 471 -17.07 12.09 -10.23
C VAL A 471 -16.55 10.87 -10.98
N PHE A 472 -16.33 11.04 -12.29
CA PHE A 472 -15.76 10.04 -13.17
C PHE A 472 -14.50 10.61 -13.79
N THR A 473 -13.37 10.02 -13.45
CA THR A 473 -12.07 10.46 -13.92
C THR A 473 -11.35 9.31 -14.59
N SER A 474 -10.52 9.65 -15.55
CA SER A 474 -9.74 8.72 -16.33
C SER A 474 -8.32 9.21 -16.49
N ASP A 475 -7.45 8.25 -16.76
CA ASP A 475 -6.06 8.49 -17.10
C ASP A 475 -5.88 9.07 -18.52
N VAL A 476 -6.93 9.58 -19.19
CA VAL A 476 -6.87 10.15 -20.54
C VAL A 476 -7.29 11.62 -20.50
N ALA A 477 -6.40 12.60 -20.49
CA ALA A 477 -4.96 12.55 -20.54
C ALA A 477 -4.35 12.02 -19.24
N GLN A 478 -3.15 11.44 -19.31
CA GLN A 478 -2.12 11.89 -18.39
C GLN A 478 -2.11 13.42 -18.53
N SER A 479 -2.92 14.11 -17.73
CA SER A 479 -2.31 15.11 -16.89
C SER A 479 -1.25 14.29 -16.16
N GLN A 480 -0.07 14.19 -16.80
CA GLN A 480 1.17 13.70 -16.23
C GLN A 480 1.10 14.08 -14.78
N ARG A 481 1.18 13.08 -13.89
CA ARG A 481 1.17 13.30 -12.43
C ARG A 481 1.85 14.63 -12.17
N ARG A 482 1.07 15.59 -11.68
CA ARG A 482 1.60 16.93 -11.45
C ARG A 482 2.40 16.84 -10.18
N PHE A 483 3.69 16.61 -10.34
CA PHE A 483 4.60 16.57 -9.22
C PHE A 483 4.60 17.91 -8.49
N VAL A 484 4.65 17.83 -7.16
CA VAL A 484 4.85 18.99 -6.30
C VAL A 484 6.35 19.32 -6.33
N HIS A 485 6.65 20.60 -6.56
CA HIS A 485 8.00 21.15 -6.63
C HIS A 485 8.18 22.34 -5.69
N PRO A 486 9.23 22.36 -4.84
CA PRO A 486 10.06 21.20 -4.52
C PRO A 486 9.22 20.09 -3.86
N GLY A 487 9.58 18.83 -4.09
CA GLY A 487 8.85 17.71 -3.48
C GLY A 487 9.60 16.39 -3.39
N ILE A 488 10.93 16.44 -3.46
CA ILE A 488 11.82 15.30 -3.17
C ILE A 488 11.96 15.20 -1.64
N THR A 489 13.02 15.73 -1.04
CA THR A 489 13.15 15.70 0.44
C THR A 489 12.32 16.78 1.10
N TYR A 490 12.14 17.93 0.44
CA TYR A 490 11.51 19.13 1.01
C TYR A 490 10.33 19.60 0.15
N THR A 491 9.28 20.07 0.81
CA THR A 491 8.27 20.95 0.20
C THR A 491 8.69 22.42 0.35
N GLN A 492 8.03 23.33 -0.36
CA GLN A 492 8.26 24.77 -0.13
C GLN A 492 7.86 25.16 1.30
N GLY A 493 6.80 24.57 1.84
CA GLY A 493 6.39 24.72 3.23
C GLY A 493 7.47 24.30 4.22
N ASP A 494 8.22 23.23 3.94
CA ASP A 494 9.37 22.85 4.76
C ASP A 494 10.47 23.93 4.73
N LEU A 495 10.85 24.42 3.54
CA LEU A 495 11.90 25.44 3.37
C LEU A 495 11.53 26.75 4.06
N ASP A 496 10.30 27.21 3.89
CA ASP A 496 9.78 28.41 4.53
C ASP A 496 9.74 28.27 6.06
N ARG A 497 9.35 27.09 6.58
CA ARG A 497 9.34 26.81 8.03
C ARG A 497 10.75 26.90 8.58
N MET A 498 11.70 26.22 7.94
CA MET A 498 13.10 26.24 8.37
C MET A 498 13.63 27.68 8.42
N LYS A 499 13.40 28.46 7.37
CA LYS A 499 13.82 29.86 7.30
C LYS A 499 13.20 30.69 8.43
N ALA A 500 11.88 30.59 8.63
CA ALA A 500 11.18 31.30 9.69
C ALA A 500 11.74 30.98 11.08
N MET A 501 12.02 29.70 11.36
CA MET A 501 12.59 29.28 12.64
C MET A 501 14.04 29.75 12.82
N VAL A 502 14.85 29.77 11.76
CA VAL A 502 16.23 30.28 11.78
C VAL A 502 16.26 31.80 12.01
N GLU A 503 15.45 32.56 11.27
CA GLU A 503 15.35 34.02 11.42
C GLU A 503 14.89 34.41 12.83
N ALA A 504 13.95 33.65 13.40
CA ALA A 504 13.48 33.82 14.77
C ALA A 504 14.45 33.29 15.84
N ARG A 505 15.56 32.65 15.44
CA ARG A 505 16.54 32.00 16.32
C ARG A 505 15.91 30.98 17.28
N GLN A 506 14.92 30.23 16.78
CA GLN A 506 14.22 29.22 17.57
C GLN A 506 15.09 27.96 17.70
N GLU A 507 15.24 27.47 18.93
CA GLU A 507 15.96 26.21 19.18
C GLU A 507 15.02 25.01 19.04
N PRO A 508 15.51 23.85 18.54
CA PRO A 508 16.90 23.55 18.14
C PRO A 508 17.24 23.85 16.66
N TYR A 509 16.35 24.52 15.92
CA TYR A 509 16.56 24.82 14.50
C TYR A 509 17.79 25.70 14.29
N TYR A 510 17.93 26.75 15.10
CA TYR A 510 18.99 27.73 14.96
C TYR A 510 20.38 27.15 15.23
N SER A 511 20.56 26.41 16.34
CA SER A 511 21.84 25.73 16.61
C SER A 511 22.20 24.69 15.55
N THR A 512 21.21 23.99 14.97
CA THR A 512 21.45 23.06 13.86
C THR A 512 21.84 23.80 12.57
N PHE A 513 21.22 24.96 12.28
CA PHE A 513 21.60 25.83 11.17
C PHE A 513 23.03 26.36 11.29
N LEU A 514 23.47 26.75 12.49
CA LEU A 514 24.86 27.17 12.70
C LEU A 514 25.83 26.04 12.38
N LYS A 515 25.54 24.80 12.80
CA LYS A 515 26.35 23.61 12.45
C LYS A 515 26.36 23.34 10.95
N LEU A 516 25.24 23.56 10.24
CA LEU A 516 25.20 23.51 8.78
C LEU A 516 26.13 24.55 8.17
N LYS A 517 26.09 25.80 8.64
CA LYS A 517 26.95 26.89 8.14
C LYS A 517 28.43 26.65 8.43
N GLU A 518 28.76 26.05 9.57
CA GLU A 518 30.13 25.72 10.00
C GLU A 518 30.72 24.48 9.28
N SER A 519 29.89 23.65 8.66
CA SER A 519 30.32 22.46 7.93
C SER A 519 31.30 22.80 6.81
N SER A 520 32.40 22.03 6.69
CA SER A 520 33.35 22.18 5.58
C SER A 520 32.74 21.86 4.21
N TYR A 521 31.60 21.16 4.17
CA TYR A 521 30.83 20.90 2.96
C TYR A 521 30.00 22.12 2.51
N SER A 522 29.81 23.09 3.39
CA SER A 522 29.09 24.34 3.14
C SER A 522 30.02 25.51 2.79
N SER A 523 31.33 25.27 2.70
CA SER A 523 32.33 26.31 2.45
C SER A 523 32.25 26.83 1.02
N LEU A 524 32.20 28.16 0.87
CA LEU A 524 32.30 28.85 -0.42
C LEU A 524 33.71 28.79 -1.03
N ASP A 525 34.73 28.59 -0.20
CA ASP A 525 36.14 28.56 -0.62
C ASP A 525 36.56 27.20 -1.19
N ALA A 526 35.74 26.16 -1.02
CA ALA A 526 36.05 24.83 -1.53
C ALA A 526 36.11 24.83 -3.07
N PRO A 527 37.19 24.31 -3.69
CA PRO A 527 37.33 24.29 -5.14
C PRO A 527 36.37 23.29 -5.78
N VAL A 528 35.73 23.69 -6.89
CA VAL A 528 34.93 22.78 -7.72
C VAL A 528 35.85 22.11 -8.74
N VAL A 529 35.85 20.78 -8.74
CA VAL A 529 36.71 19.99 -9.62
C VAL A 529 35.96 19.67 -10.91
N ASN A 530 36.60 19.85 -12.07
CA ASN A 530 36.07 19.34 -13.33
C ASN A 530 36.04 17.80 -13.29
N ARG A 531 34.84 17.21 -13.40
CA ARG A 531 34.63 15.77 -13.28
C ARG A 531 34.72 14.99 -14.59
N GLY A 532 34.82 15.68 -15.74
CA GLY A 532 34.82 15.05 -17.05
C GLY A 532 33.50 14.30 -17.34
N GLU A 533 33.58 13.27 -18.17
CA GLU A 533 32.40 12.57 -18.71
C GLU A 533 32.19 11.16 -18.12
N GLN A 534 33.08 10.70 -17.22
CA GLN A 534 33.03 9.34 -16.67
C GLN A 534 33.20 9.26 -15.16
N ILE A 535 32.36 8.45 -14.50
CA ILE A 535 32.61 7.95 -13.12
C ILE A 535 32.99 6.47 -13.18
N LYS A 536 34.21 6.15 -12.76
CA LYS A 536 34.71 4.77 -12.67
C LYS A 536 34.28 4.08 -11.38
N GLU A 537 34.28 2.75 -11.39
CA GLU A 537 34.04 1.93 -10.20
C GLU A 537 34.86 2.42 -8.98
N GLY A 538 34.23 2.50 -7.81
CA GLY A 538 34.87 2.92 -6.56
C GLY A 538 35.15 4.43 -6.44
N ARG A 539 34.72 5.28 -7.40
CA ARG A 539 34.93 6.74 -7.35
C ARG A 539 33.69 7.56 -7.01
N PHE A 540 32.52 6.95 -6.88
CA PHE A 540 31.25 7.65 -6.61
C PHE A 540 31.26 8.49 -5.34
N ASN A 541 31.78 7.94 -4.23
CA ASN A 541 31.88 8.70 -2.97
C ASN A 541 32.72 9.98 -3.13
N ALA A 542 33.86 9.91 -3.82
CA ALA A 542 34.77 11.04 -4.03
C ALA A 542 34.34 12.00 -5.17
N THR A 543 33.24 11.68 -5.85
CA THR A 543 32.64 12.46 -6.95
C THR A 543 31.26 12.94 -6.52
N ILE A 544 30.19 12.27 -6.97
CA ILE A 544 28.80 12.67 -6.70
C ILE A 544 28.40 12.60 -5.22
N GLY A 545 29.06 11.77 -4.40
CA GLY A 545 28.83 11.76 -2.96
C GLY A 545 29.26 13.09 -2.32
N VAL A 546 30.54 13.44 -2.45
CA VAL A 546 31.10 14.73 -2.00
C VAL A 546 30.34 15.91 -2.61
N ASP A 547 30.27 15.97 -3.95
CA ASP A 547 29.73 17.14 -4.65
C ASP A 547 28.22 17.26 -4.47
N GLY A 548 27.49 16.14 -4.43
CA GLY A 548 26.06 16.13 -4.12
C GLY A 548 25.79 16.69 -2.73
N ARG A 549 26.55 16.29 -1.71
CA ARG A 549 26.43 16.86 -0.37
C ARG A 549 26.74 18.36 -0.35
N ARG A 550 27.82 18.79 -1.02
CA ARG A 550 28.17 20.21 -1.09
C ARG A 550 27.08 21.03 -1.78
N ALA A 551 26.63 20.58 -2.96
CA ALA A 551 25.56 21.22 -3.71
C ALA A 551 24.28 21.32 -2.86
N HIS A 552 23.92 20.24 -2.17
CA HIS A 552 22.75 20.18 -1.30
C HIS A 552 22.86 21.16 -0.12
N ASP A 553 23.93 21.09 0.67
CA ASP A 553 24.12 21.95 1.85
C ASP A 553 24.16 23.45 1.43
N LEU A 554 24.80 23.77 0.30
CA LEU A 554 24.83 25.13 -0.27
C LEU A 554 23.46 25.58 -0.78
N ALA A 555 22.71 24.73 -1.49
CA ALA A 555 21.35 25.04 -1.95
C ALA A 555 20.40 25.27 -0.76
N LEU A 556 20.52 24.46 0.29
CA LEU A 556 19.76 24.64 1.53
C LEU A 556 20.13 25.97 2.21
N LEU A 557 21.42 26.30 2.33
CA LEU A 557 21.87 27.59 2.87
C LEU A 557 21.36 28.78 2.06
N TRP A 558 21.29 28.67 0.73
CA TRP A 558 20.67 29.70 -0.11
C TRP A 558 19.20 29.94 0.30
N HIS A 559 18.39 28.88 0.42
CA HIS A 559 16.99 29.01 0.83
C HIS A 559 16.82 29.61 2.23
N LEU A 560 17.72 29.25 3.17
CA LEU A 560 17.66 29.73 4.55
C LEU A 560 18.17 31.17 4.75
N THR A 561 19.11 31.63 3.92
CA THR A 561 19.80 32.93 4.11
C THR A 561 19.43 33.98 3.07
N GLY A 562 19.04 33.56 1.86
CA GLY A 562 18.92 34.46 0.71
C GLY A 562 20.27 35.02 0.22
N GLU A 563 21.42 34.46 0.62
CA GLU A 563 22.74 34.89 0.15
C GLU A 563 23.11 34.21 -1.18
N GLU A 564 23.12 34.98 -2.28
CA GLU A 564 23.30 34.45 -3.65
C GLU A 564 24.65 33.75 -3.88
N ALA A 565 25.66 34.02 -3.04
CA ALA A 565 26.93 33.30 -3.10
C ALA A 565 26.77 31.79 -2.94
N TYR A 566 25.87 31.33 -2.07
CA TYR A 566 25.58 29.91 -1.88
C TYR A 566 24.89 29.29 -3.11
N ALA A 567 23.91 30.00 -3.68
CA ALA A 567 23.22 29.58 -4.90
C ALA A 567 24.18 29.40 -6.08
N ARG A 568 25.04 30.40 -6.34
CA ARG A 568 26.05 30.32 -7.40
C ARG A 568 27.00 29.14 -7.20
N LYS A 569 27.43 28.90 -5.96
CA LYS A 569 28.34 27.80 -5.63
C LYS A 569 27.67 26.43 -5.78
N ALA A 570 26.41 26.29 -5.39
CA ALA A 570 25.63 25.07 -5.62
C ALA A 570 25.52 24.76 -7.12
N VAL A 571 25.19 25.77 -7.94
CA VAL A 571 25.14 25.65 -9.41
C VAL A 571 26.49 25.28 -10.02
N GLU A 572 27.60 25.80 -9.48
CA GLU A 572 28.95 25.42 -9.93
C GLU A 572 29.17 23.90 -9.79
N TYR A 573 28.78 23.29 -8.66
CA TYR A 573 28.85 21.84 -8.45
C TYR A 573 27.88 21.05 -9.34
N LEU A 574 26.64 21.53 -9.53
CA LEU A 574 25.66 20.93 -10.44
C LEU A 574 26.20 20.88 -11.87
N ASN A 575 26.74 21.99 -12.36
CA ASN A 575 27.29 22.10 -13.70
C ASN A 575 28.55 21.25 -13.88
N ALA A 576 29.44 21.21 -12.90
CA ALA A 576 30.64 20.38 -12.95
C ALA A 576 30.36 18.88 -13.05
N ASN A 577 29.18 18.43 -12.59
CA ASN A 577 28.73 17.03 -12.63
C ASN A 577 27.73 16.75 -13.76
N SER A 578 27.44 17.72 -14.65
CA SER A 578 26.41 17.59 -15.69
C SER A 578 26.89 16.98 -17.01
N TYR A 579 28.16 16.57 -17.13
CA TYR A 579 28.77 16.10 -18.38
C TYR A 579 28.88 14.58 -18.48
N TYR A 580 28.40 13.82 -17.50
CA TYR A 580 28.54 12.37 -17.54
C TYR A 580 27.75 11.75 -18.69
N THR A 581 28.42 10.91 -19.46
CA THR A 581 27.84 10.03 -20.49
C THR A 581 28.11 8.56 -20.16
N ASN A 582 28.89 8.29 -19.10
CA ASN A 582 29.28 6.96 -18.69
C ASN A 582 29.48 6.90 -17.17
N THR A 583 28.60 6.20 -16.45
CA THR A 583 28.84 5.86 -15.05
C THR A 583 28.93 4.36 -14.87
N SER A 584 29.93 3.89 -14.12
CA SER A 584 30.18 2.47 -13.95
C SER A 584 28.94 1.69 -13.50
N SER A 585 28.66 0.59 -14.20
CA SER A 585 27.68 -0.43 -13.80
C SER A 585 28.32 -1.58 -13.01
N ARG A 586 29.66 -1.56 -12.86
CA ARG A 586 30.46 -2.62 -12.24
C ARG A 586 30.27 -2.63 -10.73
N GLY A 587 30.66 -3.75 -10.12
CA GLY A 587 30.63 -3.88 -8.67
C GLY A 587 29.24 -3.52 -8.15
N THR A 588 29.17 -2.54 -7.26
CA THR A 588 27.97 -1.98 -6.57
C THR A 588 27.16 -0.98 -7.40
N GLY A 589 27.02 -1.21 -8.71
CA GLY A 589 26.29 -0.35 -9.67
C GLY A 589 25.02 0.32 -9.14
N PRO A 590 23.98 -0.42 -8.67
CA PRO A 590 22.74 0.17 -8.15
C PRO A 590 22.95 1.08 -6.94
N LEU A 591 23.77 0.66 -5.96
CA LEU A 591 24.14 1.47 -4.80
C LEU A 591 24.89 2.74 -5.22
N ASP A 592 25.92 2.59 -6.06
CA ASP A 592 26.83 3.68 -6.41
C ASP A 592 26.16 4.74 -7.28
N ASN A 593 25.41 4.32 -8.30
CA ASN A 593 24.61 5.23 -9.10
C ASN A 593 23.44 5.79 -8.29
N GLY A 594 22.88 5.00 -7.37
CA GLY A 594 21.84 5.42 -6.45
C GLY A 594 22.27 6.45 -5.40
N LYS A 595 23.55 6.86 -5.33
CA LYS A 595 24.02 7.97 -4.47
C LYS A 595 23.83 9.36 -5.09
N ILE A 596 23.36 9.45 -6.33
CA ILE A 596 23.15 10.73 -7.01
C ILE A 596 22.05 11.59 -6.36
N TYR A 597 21.17 10.99 -5.55
CA TYR A 597 19.98 11.64 -5.00
C TYR A 597 20.25 13.03 -4.39
N LEU A 598 21.35 13.26 -3.65
CA LEU A 598 21.65 14.58 -3.06
C LEU A 598 21.92 15.65 -4.11
N LEU A 599 22.58 15.27 -5.21
CA LEU A 599 22.83 16.19 -6.32
C LEU A 599 21.51 16.55 -7.04
N ILE A 600 20.57 15.60 -7.12
CA ILE A 600 19.23 15.84 -7.69
C ILE A 600 18.39 16.70 -6.74
N ASP A 601 18.46 16.47 -5.44
CA ASP A 601 17.75 17.24 -4.42
C ASP A 601 18.26 18.70 -4.39
N ALA A 602 19.58 18.89 -4.58
CA ALA A 602 20.16 20.21 -4.83
C ALA A 602 19.63 20.84 -6.14
N ALA A 603 19.60 20.08 -7.24
CA ALA A 603 19.04 20.55 -8.51
C ALA A 603 17.57 20.95 -8.39
N GLU A 604 16.78 20.20 -7.62
CA GLU A 604 15.38 20.48 -7.34
C GLU A 604 15.22 21.79 -6.57
N MET A 605 15.99 21.99 -5.49
CA MET A 605 16.00 23.26 -4.76
C MET A 605 16.45 24.45 -5.63
N MET A 606 17.29 24.22 -6.64
CA MET A 606 17.80 25.25 -7.55
C MET A 606 16.97 25.40 -8.83
N ARG A 607 15.88 24.64 -9.01
CA ARG A 607 15.07 24.58 -10.25
C ARG A 607 14.67 25.96 -10.80
N ASP A 608 14.27 26.85 -9.90
CA ASP A 608 13.78 28.20 -10.23
C ASP A 608 14.80 29.31 -10.00
N TYR A 609 16.04 28.98 -9.63
CA TYR A 609 17.10 29.98 -9.49
C TYR A 609 17.53 30.50 -10.86
N SER A 610 17.38 31.80 -11.08
CA SER A 610 17.64 32.47 -12.36
C SER A 610 19.10 32.38 -12.83
N GLY A 611 20.05 32.17 -11.91
CA GLY A 611 21.47 31.99 -12.22
C GLY A 611 21.83 30.60 -12.77
N TRP A 612 20.91 29.63 -12.78
CA TRP A 612 21.12 28.33 -13.42
C TRP A 612 20.39 28.30 -14.77
N THR A 613 21.16 28.38 -15.85
CA THR A 613 20.57 28.55 -17.19
C THR A 613 19.72 27.34 -17.60
N ARG A 614 18.67 27.56 -18.41
CA ARG A 614 17.84 26.45 -18.93
C ARG A 614 18.64 25.42 -19.73
N GLN A 615 19.70 25.85 -20.42
CA GLN A 615 20.60 24.96 -21.15
C GLN A 615 21.38 24.05 -20.19
N ASP A 616 21.89 24.60 -19.09
CA ASP A 616 22.59 23.82 -18.07
C ASP A 616 21.65 22.86 -17.33
N GLN A 617 20.43 23.30 -17.01
CA GLN A 617 19.39 22.46 -16.45
C GLN A 617 19.07 21.29 -17.39
N GLN A 618 18.89 21.56 -18.69
CA GLN A 618 18.61 20.51 -19.67
C GLN A 618 19.77 19.52 -19.77
N ARG A 619 21.02 20.00 -19.81
CA ARG A 619 22.21 19.13 -19.81
C ARG A 619 22.26 18.25 -18.56
N PHE A 620 21.94 18.80 -17.39
CA PHE A 620 21.82 18.01 -16.16
C PHE A 620 20.72 16.95 -16.28
N LYS A 621 19.53 17.30 -16.80
CA LYS A 621 18.45 16.32 -17.07
C LYS A 621 18.89 15.22 -18.02
N ASP A 622 19.58 15.56 -19.11
CA ASP A 622 20.06 14.59 -20.10
C ASP A 622 21.09 13.62 -19.49
N MET A 623 21.99 14.12 -18.64
CA MET A 623 22.99 13.34 -17.92
C MET A 623 22.37 12.29 -16.98
N LEU A 624 21.20 12.56 -16.40
CA LEU A 624 20.48 11.59 -15.55
C LEU A 624 20.04 10.33 -16.32
N VAL A 625 19.74 10.46 -17.61
CA VAL A 625 19.13 9.40 -18.44
C VAL A 625 19.95 9.01 -19.66
N TYR A 626 21.18 9.52 -19.82
CA TYR A 626 22.01 9.30 -21.01
C TYR A 626 22.10 7.81 -21.41
N PRO A 627 21.94 7.46 -22.71
CA PRO A 627 21.85 8.35 -23.88
C PRO A 627 20.47 8.96 -24.15
N GLY A 628 19.49 8.69 -23.28
CA GLY A 628 18.13 9.20 -23.34
C GLY A 628 17.20 8.34 -22.48
N TYR A 629 16.02 8.85 -22.14
CA TYR A 629 14.99 8.06 -21.47
C TYR A 629 14.18 7.25 -22.48
N SER A 630 13.85 6.00 -22.15
CA SER A 630 12.89 5.18 -22.89
C SER A 630 12.19 4.24 -21.93
N ASN A 631 10.88 4.07 -22.13
CA ASN A 631 10.02 3.12 -21.42
C ASN A 631 9.69 1.88 -22.27
N THR A 632 10.20 1.82 -23.50
CA THR A 632 9.97 0.72 -24.45
C THR A 632 11.26 0.10 -24.97
N GLU A 633 12.37 0.84 -24.92
CA GLU A 633 13.68 0.38 -25.37
C GLU A 633 14.65 0.27 -24.20
N ASN A 634 15.24 -0.91 -24.04
CA ASN A 634 16.19 -1.17 -22.96
C ASN A 634 17.61 -0.71 -23.35
N TYR A 635 17.97 0.54 -23.09
CA TYR A 635 19.32 1.06 -23.37
C TYR A 635 20.40 0.46 -22.47
N SER A 636 20.05 0.03 -21.26
CA SER A 636 21.00 -0.69 -20.40
C SER A 636 21.49 -1.97 -21.08
N ALA A 637 20.57 -2.78 -21.65
CA ALA A 637 20.94 -3.98 -22.40
C ALA A 637 21.75 -3.69 -23.68
N LYS A 638 21.59 -2.51 -24.29
CA LYS A 638 22.30 -2.13 -25.52
C LYS A 638 23.71 -1.61 -25.26
N TYR A 639 23.89 -0.84 -24.19
CA TYR A 639 25.10 -0.02 -24.02
C TYR A 639 25.82 -0.24 -22.68
N ALA A 640 25.19 -0.81 -21.65
CA ALA A 640 25.86 -1.03 -20.37
C ALA A 640 26.91 -2.16 -20.48
N ASN A 641 28.03 -1.99 -19.78
CA ASN A 641 29.09 -2.99 -19.76
C ASN A 641 29.61 -3.25 -18.33
N TYR A 642 29.24 -4.40 -17.78
CA TYR A 642 29.59 -4.80 -16.41
C TYR A 642 31.06 -5.23 -16.24
N LEU A 643 31.80 -5.49 -17.32
CA LEU A 643 33.18 -5.99 -17.23
C LEU A 643 34.23 -4.91 -17.52
N ASP A 644 33.85 -3.84 -18.21
CA ASP A 644 34.76 -2.81 -18.69
C ASP A 644 34.10 -1.42 -18.68
N ASP A 645 34.46 -0.60 -17.68
CA ASP A 645 33.95 0.76 -17.53
C ASP A 645 34.17 1.60 -18.78
N THR A 646 35.26 1.39 -19.53
CA THR A 646 35.56 2.20 -20.72
C THR A 646 34.57 1.99 -21.86
N LYS A 647 33.78 0.91 -21.80
CA LYS A 647 32.77 0.54 -22.80
C LYS A 647 31.34 0.73 -22.31
N ASN A 648 31.16 1.13 -21.06
CA ASN A 648 29.84 1.39 -20.51
C ASN A 648 29.30 2.69 -21.13
N GLY A 649 28.15 2.65 -21.79
CA GLY A 649 27.60 3.77 -22.58
C GLY A 649 26.32 4.37 -22.00
N VAL A 650 26.12 4.24 -20.69
CA VAL A 650 24.91 4.69 -19.99
C VAL A 650 25.25 5.38 -18.68
N THR A 651 24.28 6.12 -18.14
CA THR A 651 24.39 6.76 -16.82
C THR A 651 23.36 6.24 -15.81
N PHE A 652 23.06 7.06 -14.80
CA PHE A 652 22.35 6.73 -13.57
C PHE A 652 21.07 5.91 -13.77
N TYR A 653 20.09 6.40 -14.53
CA TYR A 653 18.79 5.72 -14.70
C TYR A 653 18.98 4.27 -15.15
N TRP A 654 19.74 4.06 -16.22
CA TRP A 654 19.94 2.74 -16.82
C TRP A 654 20.79 1.79 -16.00
N ASN A 655 21.53 2.30 -15.02
CA ASN A 655 22.25 1.50 -14.04
C ASN A 655 21.42 1.15 -12.81
N ILE A 656 20.30 1.84 -12.57
CA ILE A 656 19.44 1.62 -11.39
C ILE A 656 18.02 1.11 -11.74
N TYR A 657 17.60 1.16 -13.01
CA TYR A 657 16.22 0.84 -13.41
C TYR A 657 15.78 -0.60 -13.07
N ASN A 658 16.72 -1.53 -12.90
CA ASN A 658 16.46 -2.90 -12.48
C ASN A 658 16.63 -3.14 -10.97
N PHE A 659 16.81 -2.09 -10.18
CA PHE A 659 17.11 -2.19 -8.75
C PHE A 659 18.34 -3.10 -8.51
N ASP A 660 18.40 -3.82 -7.38
CA ASP A 660 19.49 -4.78 -7.13
C ASP A 660 18.95 -6.20 -6.94
N ALA A 661 18.67 -6.85 -8.06
CA ALA A 661 18.30 -8.27 -8.09
C ALA A 661 19.43 -9.24 -7.67
N ALA A 662 20.60 -8.74 -7.26
CA ALA A 662 21.83 -9.53 -7.07
C ALA A 662 22.36 -9.52 -5.65
N ARG A 663 21.92 -8.61 -4.77
CA ARG A 663 22.57 -8.32 -3.49
C ARG A 663 21.55 -7.88 -2.47
N PHE A 664 22.04 -7.48 -1.29
CA PHE A 664 21.24 -7.00 -0.19
C PHE A 664 20.32 -5.85 -0.60
N GLY A 665 19.12 -5.86 -0.05
CA GLY A 665 18.06 -4.94 -0.44
C GLY A 665 18.45 -3.47 -0.24
N ASN A 666 19.39 -3.16 0.67
CA ASN A 666 19.82 -1.78 0.89
C ASN A 666 20.34 -1.12 -0.41
N GLN A 667 21.00 -1.86 -1.29
CA GLN A 667 21.51 -1.35 -2.58
C GLN A 667 20.37 -1.01 -3.54
N GLY A 668 19.35 -1.88 -3.59
CA GLY A 668 18.11 -1.63 -4.32
C GLY A 668 17.35 -0.40 -3.79
N LEU A 669 17.47 -0.10 -2.50
CA LEU A 669 16.85 1.11 -1.91
C LEU A 669 17.55 2.41 -2.32
N PHE A 670 18.86 2.44 -2.48
CA PHE A 670 19.53 3.61 -3.09
C PHE A 670 19.08 3.82 -4.54
N ALA A 671 18.93 2.73 -5.30
CA ALA A 671 18.36 2.77 -6.64
C ALA A 671 16.93 3.32 -6.62
N ALA A 672 16.06 2.80 -5.75
CA ALA A 672 14.67 3.27 -5.64
C ALA A 672 14.58 4.75 -5.22
N ARG A 673 15.38 5.16 -4.22
CA ARG A 673 15.42 6.55 -3.76
C ARG A 673 15.84 7.51 -4.87
N SER A 674 16.94 7.20 -5.55
CA SER A 674 17.40 8.02 -6.67
C SER A 674 16.40 8.00 -7.82
N MET A 675 15.80 6.86 -8.15
CA MET A 675 14.81 6.77 -9.22
C MET A 675 13.58 7.63 -8.93
N MET A 676 13.06 7.64 -7.69
CA MET A 676 11.97 8.54 -7.29
C MET A 676 12.39 10.01 -7.35
N ALA A 677 13.59 10.36 -6.86
CA ALA A 677 14.11 11.72 -6.93
C ALA A 677 14.27 12.20 -8.38
N MET A 678 14.82 11.36 -9.26
CA MET A 678 14.93 11.61 -10.70
C MET A 678 13.56 11.78 -11.33
N ALA A 679 12.61 10.90 -11.00
CA ALA A 679 11.28 10.94 -11.53
C ALA A 679 10.56 12.24 -11.20
N ILE A 680 10.61 12.66 -9.94
CA ILE A 680 10.09 13.96 -9.51
C ILE A 680 10.82 15.06 -10.29
N TYR A 681 12.16 15.11 -10.26
CA TYR A 681 12.90 16.20 -10.91
C TYR A 681 12.65 16.31 -12.44
N LEU A 682 12.47 15.18 -13.11
CA LEU A 682 12.22 15.07 -14.54
C LEU A 682 10.74 15.15 -14.91
N ASP A 683 9.86 15.32 -13.92
CA ASP A 683 8.40 15.25 -14.08
C ASP A 683 7.92 13.88 -14.64
N ASN A 684 8.66 12.79 -14.46
CA ASN A 684 8.41 11.51 -15.12
C ASN A 684 7.59 10.53 -14.25
N GLU A 685 6.28 10.46 -14.49
CA GLU A 685 5.35 9.58 -13.77
C GLU A 685 5.68 8.09 -13.92
N ILE A 686 6.04 7.63 -15.12
CA ILE A 686 6.33 6.21 -15.36
C ILE A 686 7.54 5.78 -14.52
N MET A 687 8.58 6.61 -14.47
CA MET A 687 9.76 6.39 -13.64
C MET A 687 9.44 6.41 -12.14
N TYR A 688 8.54 7.29 -11.71
CA TYR A 688 8.12 7.35 -10.31
C TYR A 688 7.37 6.08 -9.92
N ASP A 689 6.36 5.71 -10.71
CA ASP A 689 5.55 4.53 -10.48
C ASP A 689 6.39 3.27 -10.55
N ARG A 690 7.42 3.21 -11.40
CA ARG A 690 8.39 2.11 -11.44
C ARG A 690 9.00 1.86 -10.07
N ALA A 691 9.45 2.90 -9.37
CA ALA A 691 10.01 2.75 -8.03
C ALA A 691 8.93 2.45 -6.98
N TYR A 692 7.86 3.25 -6.94
CA TYR A 692 6.81 3.14 -5.93
C TYR A 692 6.09 1.77 -5.99
N ARG A 693 5.64 1.35 -7.18
CA ARG A 693 4.96 0.06 -7.39
C ARG A 693 5.88 -1.12 -7.08
N TYR A 694 7.16 -1.03 -7.46
CA TYR A 694 8.12 -2.09 -7.18
C TYR A 694 8.30 -2.32 -5.69
N LEU A 695 8.46 -1.26 -4.88
CA LEU A 695 8.60 -1.38 -3.42
C LEU A 695 7.34 -1.97 -2.75
N LEU A 696 6.16 -1.72 -3.33
CA LEU A 696 4.88 -2.31 -2.91
C LEU A 696 4.66 -3.75 -3.37
N GLY A 697 5.56 -4.33 -4.17
CA GLY A 697 5.37 -5.68 -4.72
C GLY A 697 4.34 -5.76 -5.85
N MET A 698 3.97 -4.63 -6.45
CA MET A 698 3.05 -4.58 -7.58
C MET A 698 3.79 -4.83 -8.90
N LYS A 699 3.07 -5.27 -9.93
CA LYS A 699 3.60 -5.42 -11.29
C LYS A 699 3.99 -4.07 -11.91
N HIS A 700 4.92 -4.10 -12.87
CA HIS A 700 5.28 -2.94 -13.67
C HIS A 700 4.05 -2.37 -14.41
N ARG A 701 4.12 -1.11 -14.82
CA ARG A 701 3.06 -0.51 -15.64
C ARG A 701 3.07 -1.12 -17.04
N LYS A 702 1.91 -1.17 -17.69
CA LYS A 702 1.78 -1.71 -19.06
C LYS A 702 2.58 -0.91 -20.10
N ASP A 703 2.85 0.36 -19.83
CA ASP A 703 3.62 1.30 -20.65
C ASP A 703 5.06 1.48 -20.13
N ASP A 704 5.60 0.55 -19.34
CA ASP A 704 6.99 0.54 -18.88
C ASP A 704 7.70 -0.79 -19.23
N LEU A 705 9.04 -0.81 -19.10
CA LEU A 705 9.84 -2.02 -19.21
C LEU A 705 9.53 -2.97 -18.02
N PRO A 706 9.59 -4.30 -18.21
CA PRO A 706 9.37 -5.25 -17.12
C PRO A 706 10.43 -5.13 -16.02
N TYR A 707 10.10 -5.52 -14.80
CA TYR A 707 11.10 -5.71 -13.75
C TYR A 707 11.92 -6.99 -14.00
N PRO A 708 13.07 -7.15 -13.33
CA PRO A 708 13.83 -8.40 -13.41
C PRO A 708 12.99 -9.63 -13.03
N SER A 709 13.05 -10.65 -13.88
CA SER A 709 12.50 -11.96 -13.59
C SER A 709 13.37 -12.72 -12.60
N GLY A 710 12.78 -13.67 -11.88
CA GLY A 710 13.46 -14.54 -10.93
C GLY A 710 12.74 -15.88 -10.82
N PRO A 711 13.08 -16.74 -9.83
CA PRO A 711 14.02 -16.53 -8.73
C PRO A 711 15.52 -16.67 -9.09
N ALA A 712 16.39 -16.32 -8.15
CA ALA A 712 17.83 -16.56 -8.25
C ALA A 712 18.20 -18.05 -8.08
N ILE A 713 19.26 -18.49 -8.76
CA ILE A 713 19.87 -19.82 -8.61
C ILE A 713 21.25 -19.64 -7.98
N SER A 714 21.46 -20.30 -6.85
CA SER A 714 22.69 -20.18 -6.06
C SER A 714 23.40 -21.53 -5.95
N SER A 715 24.68 -21.51 -5.55
CA SER A 715 25.46 -22.73 -5.32
C SER A 715 24.85 -23.62 -4.23
N ASP A 716 24.93 -24.93 -4.42
CA ASP A 716 24.49 -25.91 -3.41
C ASP A 716 25.36 -25.85 -2.14
N GLN A 717 26.66 -25.61 -2.31
CA GLN A 717 27.60 -25.42 -1.21
C GLN A 717 27.73 -23.92 -0.87
N PRO A 718 27.71 -23.55 0.42
CA PRO A 718 27.97 -22.18 0.82
C PRO A 718 29.44 -21.81 0.54
N ILE A 719 29.67 -20.56 0.17
CA ILE A 719 31.03 -20.02 -0.01
C ILE A 719 31.62 -19.49 1.29
N HIS A 720 30.78 -19.19 2.27
CA HIS A 720 31.16 -18.75 3.60
C HIS A 720 30.02 -19.02 4.59
N VAL A 721 30.37 -19.38 5.82
CA VAL A 721 29.41 -19.67 6.91
C VAL A 721 29.90 -18.94 8.14
N SER A 722 29.05 -18.08 8.71
CA SER A 722 29.28 -17.40 9.97
C SER A 722 28.18 -17.77 10.99
N PRO A 723 28.34 -17.42 12.27
CA PRO A 723 27.30 -17.63 13.28
C PRO A 723 25.98 -16.88 12.99
N THR A 724 25.99 -15.87 12.13
CA THR A 724 24.83 -15.00 11.86
C THR A 724 24.31 -15.12 10.44
N MET A 725 25.13 -15.59 9.48
CA MET A 725 24.80 -15.59 8.06
C MET A 725 25.53 -16.70 7.31
N ILE A 726 24.86 -17.27 6.30
CA ILE A 726 25.47 -18.22 5.35
C ILE A 726 25.45 -17.57 3.98
N ASP A 727 26.60 -17.51 3.30
CA ASP A 727 26.74 -16.93 1.97
C ASP A 727 26.77 -17.99 0.88
N TYR A 728 26.12 -17.72 -0.24
CA TYR A 728 26.06 -18.56 -1.42
C TYR A 728 26.55 -17.79 -2.66
N LYS A 729 27.12 -18.52 -3.63
CA LYS A 729 27.47 -17.95 -4.93
C LYS A 729 26.22 -17.86 -5.80
N LEU A 730 25.88 -16.67 -6.28
CA LEU A 730 24.87 -16.50 -7.34
C LEU A 730 25.41 -17.11 -8.64
N LEU A 731 24.72 -18.10 -9.20
CA LEU A 731 25.13 -18.77 -10.43
C LEU A 731 24.41 -18.20 -11.65
N GLN A 732 23.10 -18.03 -11.56
CA GLN A 732 22.25 -17.50 -12.62
C GLN A 732 20.92 -17.01 -12.04
N ARG A 733 20.05 -16.44 -12.88
CA ARG A 733 18.66 -16.15 -12.53
C ARG A 733 17.74 -16.89 -13.48
N LYS A 734 16.63 -17.40 -12.96
CA LYS A 734 15.55 -17.91 -13.80
C LYS A 734 14.75 -16.74 -14.41
N ASN A 735 14.01 -17.05 -15.45
CA ASN A 735 13.08 -16.16 -16.13
C ASN A 735 11.64 -16.69 -16.13
N ASP A 736 11.32 -17.62 -15.23
CA ASP A 736 10.03 -18.30 -15.10
C ASP A 736 8.99 -17.48 -14.32
N ILE A 737 9.41 -16.49 -13.52
CA ILE A 737 8.50 -15.56 -12.83
C ILE A 737 8.83 -14.13 -13.26
N GLN A 738 7.93 -13.52 -14.03
CA GLN A 738 8.00 -12.08 -14.36
C GLN A 738 7.72 -11.24 -13.12
N ASP A 739 8.33 -10.05 -13.03
CA ASP A 739 8.14 -9.12 -11.92
C ASP A 739 8.38 -9.75 -10.54
N TYR A 740 9.41 -10.61 -10.45
CA TYR A 740 9.63 -11.45 -9.29
C TYR A 740 9.78 -10.67 -7.98
N GLY A 741 10.39 -9.47 -8.04
CA GLY A 741 10.68 -8.66 -6.87
C GLY A 741 11.80 -9.25 -6.00
N TYR A 742 12.74 -8.39 -5.59
CA TYR A 742 13.92 -8.80 -4.80
C TYR A 742 13.89 -8.25 -3.37
N ASP A 743 15.04 -8.26 -2.71
CA ASP A 743 15.17 -8.10 -1.26
C ASP A 743 14.70 -6.72 -0.77
N GLU A 744 14.72 -5.71 -1.63
CA GLU A 744 14.35 -4.32 -1.33
C GLU A 744 12.85 -4.04 -1.27
N GLN A 745 11.95 -4.94 -1.74
CA GLN A 745 10.51 -4.71 -1.59
C GLN A 745 10.09 -4.72 -0.12
N LEU A 746 9.12 -3.90 0.28
CA LEU A 746 8.84 -3.62 1.70
C LEU A 746 8.57 -4.89 2.51
N GLN A 747 7.77 -5.81 1.94
CA GLN A 747 7.41 -7.09 2.55
C GLN A 747 8.56 -8.08 2.71
N TYR A 748 9.66 -7.90 1.96
CA TYR A 748 10.84 -8.76 1.98
C TYR A 748 12.06 -8.08 2.61
N TYR A 749 12.04 -6.75 2.69
CA TYR A 749 13.06 -5.98 3.39
C TYR A 749 12.78 -5.89 4.89
N ILE A 750 11.51 -5.79 5.29
CA ILE A 750 11.07 -5.76 6.68
C ILE A 750 10.02 -6.85 6.89
N TYR A 751 10.37 -7.87 7.67
CA TYR A 751 9.51 -9.02 7.94
C TYR A 751 8.38 -8.69 8.94
N PRO A 752 7.37 -9.58 9.10
CA PRO A 752 6.19 -9.30 9.94
C PRO A 752 6.47 -8.96 11.42
N ASN A 753 7.61 -9.34 11.97
CA ASN A 753 8.05 -8.97 13.31
C ASN A 753 8.78 -7.62 13.39
N GLY A 754 9.04 -6.97 12.27
CA GLY A 754 9.91 -5.79 12.19
C GLY A 754 11.39 -6.11 11.95
N GLN A 755 11.78 -7.38 11.86
CA GLN A 755 13.16 -7.72 11.52
C GLN A 755 13.52 -7.21 10.12
N CYS A 756 14.62 -6.47 10.04
CA CYS A 756 15.21 -6.06 8.78
C CYS A 756 15.97 -7.23 8.14
N GLN A 757 15.86 -7.36 6.82
CA GLN A 757 16.55 -8.37 6.03
C GLN A 757 18.07 -8.36 6.30
N GLU A 758 18.66 -7.18 6.50
CA GLU A 758 20.09 -6.95 6.77
C GLU A 758 20.54 -7.32 8.19
N SER A 759 19.62 -7.68 9.09
CA SER A 759 19.93 -7.88 10.52
C SER A 759 20.99 -8.95 10.82
N SER A 760 21.24 -9.87 9.88
CA SER A 760 22.27 -10.92 10.00
C SER A 760 23.67 -10.47 9.56
N ARG A 761 23.78 -9.33 8.86
CA ARG A 761 25.02 -8.77 8.35
C ARG A 761 25.65 -7.85 9.38
N ASP A 762 25.08 -6.66 9.57
CA ASP A 762 25.47 -5.70 10.60
C ASP A 762 24.43 -4.59 10.77
N GLN A 763 24.48 -3.91 11.92
CA GLN A 763 23.50 -2.88 12.27
C GLN A 763 23.67 -1.59 11.47
N GLY A 764 24.85 -1.37 10.88
CA GLY A 764 25.13 -0.24 10.02
C GLY A 764 24.28 -0.26 8.75
N HIS A 765 24.28 -1.39 8.04
CA HIS A 765 23.47 -1.58 6.85
C HIS A 765 21.97 -1.65 7.14
N VAL A 766 21.58 -2.22 8.30
CA VAL A 766 20.19 -2.19 8.77
C VAL A 766 19.68 -0.75 8.84
N LEU A 767 20.38 0.14 9.56
CA LEU A 767 19.94 1.51 9.70
C LEU A 767 20.06 2.31 8.39
N ALA A 768 21.10 2.06 7.57
CA ALA A 768 21.23 2.69 6.27
C ALA A 768 20.01 2.42 5.36
N GLY A 769 19.54 1.16 5.29
CA GLY A 769 18.38 0.85 4.45
C GLY A 769 17.04 1.28 5.07
N LEU A 770 16.85 1.15 6.38
CA LEU A 770 15.63 1.66 7.03
C LEU A 770 15.50 3.18 6.88
N HIS A 771 16.60 3.93 7.01
CA HIS A 771 16.60 5.38 6.82
C HIS A 771 16.40 5.79 5.35
N ASN A 772 16.91 5.00 4.40
CA ASN A 772 16.55 5.19 2.99
C ASN A 772 15.06 4.96 2.76
N TYR A 773 14.47 3.93 3.36
CA TYR A 773 13.02 3.70 3.28
C TYR A 773 12.20 4.86 3.84
N VAL A 774 12.62 5.46 4.96
CA VAL A 774 11.97 6.66 5.51
C VAL A 774 12.06 7.82 4.53
N ALA A 775 13.22 8.06 3.91
CA ALA A 775 13.36 9.11 2.90
C ALA A 775 12.50 8.85 1.64
N ILE A 776 12.37 7.59 1.21
CA ILE A 776 11.49 7.17 0.11
C ILE A 776 10.02 7.42 0.48
N ALA A 777 9.62 7.02 1.69
CA ALA A 777 8.26 7.24 2.18
C ALA A 777 7.93 8.74 2.31
N GLU A 778 8.90 9.57 2.70
CA GLU A 778 8.74 11.03 2.71
C GLU A 778 8.53 11.60 1.31
N MET A 779 9.30 11.15 0.30
CA MET A 779 9.07 11.55 -1.09
C MET A 779 7.67 11.15 -1.56
N ALA A 780 7.23 9.93 -1.25
CA ALA A 780 5.88 9.49 -1.58
C ALA A 780 4.81 10.38 -0.94
N TRP A 781 4.95 10.65 0.36
CA TRP A 781 4.01 11.48 1.13
C TRP A 781 3.91 12.90 0.57
N ASN A 782 5.03 13.52 0.21
CA ASN A 782 5.06 14.84 -0.42
C ASN A 782 4.24 14.89 -1.72
N GLN A 783 4.26 13.79 -2.49
CA GLN A 783 3.52 13.63 -3.75
C GLN A 783 2.08 13.14 -3.58
N GLY A 784 1.63 12.88 -2.35
CA GLY A 784 0.26 12.45 -2.04
C GLY A 784 0.05 10.92 -2.00
N ASP A 785 1.11 10.12 -2.12
CA ASP A 785 1.09 8.67 -1.93
C ASP A 785 1.54 8.31 -0.50
N SER A 786 1.22 7.11 0.00
CA SER A 786 1.79 6.66 1.29
C SER A 786 2.49 5.30 1.18
N LEU A 787 3.77 5.30 1.54
CA LEU A 787 4.50 4.08 1.94
C LEU A 787 4.56 3.91 3.47
N TYR A 788 4.36 4.99 4.23
CA TYR A 788 4.49 4.96 5.67
C TYR A 788 3.43 4.06 6.33
N SER A 789 2.20 4.07 5.81
CA SER A 789 1.07 3.27 6.30
C SER A 789 1.01 1.85 5.74
N SER A 790 1.81 1.56 4.71
CA SER A 790 1.79 0.27 4.00
C SER A 790 2.09 -0.91 4.93
N LEU A 791 1.38 -2.02 4.70
CA LEU A 791 1.53 -3.28 5.44
C LEU A 791 1.41 -3.11 6.97
N ASP A 792 0.43 -2.30 7.40
CA ASP A 792 0.19 -1.91 8.79
C ASP A 792 1.42 -1.24 9.43
N ASN A 793 1.83 -0.10 8.86
CA ASN A 793 2.99 0.66 9.31
C ASN A 793 4.26 -0.19 9.40
N ARG A 794 4.50 -1.08 8.41
CA ARG A 794 5.63 -2.03 8.44
C ARG A 794 6.98 -1.34 8.63
N LEU A 795 7.14 -0.15 8.06
CA LEU A 795 8.35 0.65 8.23
C LEU A 795 8.56 1.08 9.70
N LEU A 796 7.52 1.52 10.41
CA LEU A 796 7.59 1.81 11.84
C LEU A 796 8.00 0.57 12.62
N LEU A 797 7.41 -0.59 12.33
CA LEU A 797 7.74 -1.84 12.99
C LEU A 797 9.23 -2.19 12.82
N GLY A 798 9.77 -1.95 11.62
CA GLY A 798 11.20 -2.10 11.30
C GLY A 798 12.11 -1.20 12.12
N LEU A 799 11.71 0.07 12.29
CA LEU A 799 12.40 1.05 13.12
C LEU A 799 12.35 0.66 14.59
N GLU A 800 11.16 0.30 15.11
CA GLU A 800 10.97 -0.09 16.51
C GLU A 800 11.84 -1.30 16.87
N TRP A 801 11.87 -2.33 16.02
CA TRP A 801 12.66 -3.54 16.26
C TRP A 801 14.15 -3.23 16.28
N SER A 802 14.63 -2.51 15.26
CA SER A 802 16.05 -2.21 15.09
C SER A 802 16.54 -1.24 16.16
N TYR A 803 15.74 -0.25 16.54
CA TYR A 803 16.08 0.67 17.63
C TYR A 803 16.03 0.02 18.99
N ARG A 804 15.07 -0.89 19.25
CA ARG A 804 15.06 -1.69 20.47
C ARG A 804 16.34 -2.49 20.63
N TYR A 805 16.76 -3.21 19.58
CA TYR A 805 17.96 -4.03 19.61
C TYR A 805 19.23 -3.19 19.84
N ASN A 806 19.36 -2.09 19.11
CA ASN A 806 20.54 -1.24 19.18
C ASN A 806 20.60 -0.42 20.47
N LEU A 807 19.56 0.34 20.79
CA LEU A 807 19.58 1.31 21.88
C LEU A 807 19.63 0.66 23.26
N SER A 808 18.91 -0.45 23.45
CA SER A 808 18.91 -1.16 24.75
C SER A 808 20.30 -1.68 25.16
N SER A 809 21.24 -1.81 24.21
CA SER A 809 22.62 -2.24 24.51
C SER A 809 23.48 -1.14 25.12
N ILE A 810 23.07 0.14 24.99
CA ILE A 810 23.86 1.31 25.42
C ILE A 810 23.08 2.26 26.32
N GLN A 811 21.76 2.07 26.46
CA GLN A 811 20.88 2.89 27.28
C GLN A 811 19.86 2.00 28.00
N SER A 812 19.79 2.14 29.33
CA SER A 812 18.84 1.40 30.18
C SER A 812 17.54 2.18 30.37
N TYR A 813 16.40 1.48 30.41
CA TYR A 813 15.08 2.05 30.65
C TYR A 813 14.33 1.24 31.70
N LYS A 814 13.41 1.85 32.46
CA LYS A 814 12.68 1.19 33.56
C LYS A 814 11.99 -0.14 33.18
N LYS A 815 11.55 -0.31 31.93
CA LYS A 815 10.92 -1.55 31.41
C LYS A 815 11.88 -2.42 30.57
N GLN A 816 13.13 -2.03 30.43
CA GLN A 816 14.18 -2.72 29.67
C GLN A 816 15.53 -2.41 30.33
N GLU A 817 15.75 -2.98 31.52
CA GLU A 817 16.94 -2.71 32.31
C GLU A 817 18.19 -3.39 31.74
N THR A 818 18.01 -4.56 31.12
CA THR A 818 19.03 -5.31 30.40
C THR A 818 18.92 -5.10 28.88
N PRO A 819 20.02 -5.24 28.12
CA PRO A 819 19.98 -5.25 26.66
C PRO A 819 18.98 -6.27 26.14
N TRP A 820 18.15 -5.85 25.19
CA TRP A 820 17.15 -6.72 24.59
C TRP A 820 17.80 -7.66 23.58
N GLU A 821 17.50 -8.96 23.65
CA GLU A 821 17.93 -9.96 22.67
C GLU A 821 16.70 -10.65 22.07
N PRO A 822 16.78 -11.18 20.83
CA PRO A 822 15.75 -12.06 20.33
C PRO A 822 15.51 -13.25 21.26
N THR A 823 14.26 -13.59 21.46
CA THR A 823 13.83 -14.61 22.44
C THR A 823 14.04 -16.04 21.94
N GLY A 824 14.18 -16.21 20.63
CA GLY A 824 14.39 -17.50 19.97
C GLY A 824 14.59 -17.33 18.46
N LEU A 825 14.93 -18.42 17.78
CA LEU A 825 15.11 -18.48 16.33
C LEU A 825 13.98 -19.33 15.73
N THR A 826 13.49 -18.97 14.55
CA THR A 826 12.51 -19.78 13.81
C THR A 826 12.70 -19.63 12.31
N LYS A 827 12.39 -20.67 11.54
CA LYS A 827 12.32 -20.62 10.06
C LYS A 827 10.91 -20.36 9.55
N ASP A 828 9.90 -20.39 10.43
CA ASP A 828 8.51 -20.13 10.07
C ASP A 828 8.20 -18.64 10.23
N MET A 829 7.91 -17.98 9.11
CA MET A 829 7.53 -16.57 9.08
C MET A 829 6.20 -16.28 9.79
N ASN A 830 5.35 -17.29 10.01
CA ASN A 830 4.11 -17.15 10.76
C ASN A 830 4.30 -17.23 12.28
N GLU A 831 5.51 -17.57 12.76
CA GLU A 831 5.82 -17.61 14.18
C GLU A 831 6.44 -16.31 14.71
N VAL A 832 6.83 -15.38 13.84
CA VAL A 832 7.51 -14.15 14.26
C VAL A 832 6.51 -13.01 14.43
N THR A 833 6.49 -12.43 15.63
CA THR A 833 5.78 -11.17 15.90
C THR A 833 6.71 -10.21 16.63
N PHE A 834 6.41 -8.92 16.59
CA PHE A 834 7.20 -7.94 17.35
C PHE A 834 7.20 -8.26 18.85
N ASP A 835 6.03 -8.63 19.39
CA ASP A 835 5.83 -8.88 20.82
C ASP A 835 6.55 -10.13 21.32
N ASN A 836 6.53 -11.21 20.52
CA ASN A 836 7.19 -12.44 20.94
C ASN A 836 8.72 -12.36 20.80
N GLY A 837 9.25 -11.42 20.01
CA GLY A 837 10.67 -11.15 19.88
C GLY A 837 11.49 -12.25 19.20
N LYS A 838 10.86 -13.20 18.49
CA LYS A 838 11.58 -14.25 17.76
C LYS A 838 12.27 -13.71 16.51
N TYR A 839 13.47 -14.21 16.22
CA TYR A 839 14.25 -13.89 15.02
C TYR A 839 13.97 -14.92 13.91
N LEU A 840 13.68 -14.41 12.71
CA LEU A 840 13.44 -15.18 11.49
C LEU A 840 14.75 -15.59 10.80
N GLN A 841 14.90 -16.89 10.60
CA GLN A 841 15.90 -17.51 9.76
C GLN A 841 15.34 -17.73 8.36
N ILE A 842 15.91 -17.08 7.36
CA ILE A 842 15.36 -17.08 6.00
C ILE A 842 16.45 -16.82 4.96
N LYS A 843 16.34 -17.53 3.82
CA LYS A 843 17.18 -17.29 2.65
C LYS A 843 16.67 -16.07 1.87
N SER A 844 17.58 -15.17 1.53
CA SER A 844 17.25 -13.96 0.78
C SER A 844 16.70 -14.26 -0.60
N ARG A 845 15.91 -13.33 -1.16
CA ARG A 845 15.32 -13.45 -2.50
C ARG A 845 16.36 -13.33 -3.60
N SER A 846 17.45 -12.61 -3.37
CA SER A 846 18.64 -12.66 -4.24
C SER A 846 19.35 -14.03 -4.22
N GLY A 847 19.02 -14.90 -3.26
CA GLY A 847 19.55 -16.25 -3.10
C GLY A 847 20.97 -16.33 -2.52
N ARG A 848 21.62 -15.18 -2.33
CA ARG A 848 23.05 -15.11 -2.00
C ARG A 848 23.38 -15.23 -0.53
N TRP A 849 22.42 -15.10 0.37
CA TRP A 849 22.67 -15.38 1.78
C TRP A 849 21.43 -15.94 2.47
N GLU A 850 21.65 -16.57 3.61
CA GLU A 850 20.63 -17.01 4.56
C GLU A 850 20.91 -16.36 5.91
N SER A 851 19.89 -15.67 6.44
CA SER A 851 19.90 -15.10 7.78
C SER A 851 19.80 -16.22 8.79
N VAL A 852 20.76 -16.34 9.71
CA VAL A 852 20.83 -17.40 10.74
C VAL A 852 20.58 -16.84 12.13
N ASN A 853 21.16 -15.69 12.45
CA ASN A 853 20.98 -15.01 13.72
C ASN A 853 21.22 -13.51 13.54
N ILE A 854 20.78 -12.69 14.49
CA ILE A 854 21.07 -11.26 14.49
C ILE A 854 22.57 -11.01 14.71
N SER A 855 23.15 -10.09 13.94
CA SER A 855 24.54 -9.69 14.08
C SER A 855 24.68 -8.57 15.11
N SER A 856 25.56 -8.78 16.09
CA SER A 856 25.99 -7.73 17.02
C SER A 856 27.01 -6.78 16.42
N HIS A 857 27.46 -7.00 15.17
CA HIS A 857 28.41 -6.11 14.51
C HIS A 857 27.83 -4.71 14.34
N GLY A 858 28.52 -3.71 14.87
CA GLY A 858 28.07 -2.33 14.90
C GLY A 858 26.88 -2.07 15.84
N ARG A 859 26.52 -3.00 16.73
CA ARG A 859 25.39 -2.78 17.65
C ARG A 859 25.61 -1.57 18.56
N GLY A 860 24.55 -0.80 18.76
CA GLY A 860 24.55 0.40 19.60
C GLY A 860 24.26 1.64 18.78
N ASP A 861 25.11 2.65 18.89
CA ASP A 861 24.91 3.95 18.25
C ASP A 861 25.64 4.08 16.91
N VAL A 862 25.36 3.15 15.99
CA VAL A 862 26.05 3.06 14.69
C VAL A 862 25.75 4.23 13.76
N ALA A 863 24.55 4.78 13.86
CA ALA A 863 24.15 5.93 13.07
C ALA A 863 24.64 7.24 13.71
N GLY A 864 24.88 7.29 15.02
CA GLY A 864 25.30 8.49 15.72
C GLY A 864 24.33 9.64 15.47
N THR A 865 24.88 10.77 15.02
CA THR A 865 24.10 11.94 14.60
C THR A 865 23.39 11.77 13.26
N GLY A 866 23.67 10.73 12.48
CA GLY A 866 23.14 10.51 11.14
C GLY A 866 21.79 9.79 11.17
N GLY A 867 20.96 10.02 10.14
CA GLY A 867 19.75 9.24 9.93
C GLY A 867 18.52 10.07 9.59
N THR A 868 17.34 9.49 9.86
CA THR A 868 16.02 10.07 9.56
C THR A 868 15.05 9.94 10.74
N ARG A 869 15.53 10.05 11.98
CA ARG A 869 14.69 9.85 13.17
C ARG A 869 13.71 11.00 13.36
N GLU A 870 14.14 12.24 13.14
CA GLU A 870 13.23 13.38 13.22
C GLU A 870 12.17 13.29 12.12
N MET A 871 12.56 12.85 10.91
CA MET A 871 11.63 12.62 9.79
C MET A 871 10.58 11.55 10.10
N ALA A 872 11.01 10.37 10.58
CA ALA A 872 10.09 9.30 10.94
C ALA A 872 9.18 9.70 12.11
N LEU A 873 9.71 10.38 13.12
CA LEU A 873 8.93 10.81 14.29
C LEU A 873 7.92 11.91 13.90
N ALA A 874 8.32 12.83 13.03
CA ALA A 874 7.43 13.83 12.47
C ALA A 874 6.24 13.20 11.75
N HIS A 875 6.46 12.13 10.98
CA HIS A 875 5.35 11.40 10.40
C HIS A 875 4.50 10.68 11.46
N TYR A 876 5.05 9.70 12.18
CA TYR A 876 4.24 8.81 13.02
C TYR A 876 3.64 9.47 14.26
N ALA A 877 4.33 10.44 14.87
CA ALA A 877 3.84 11.11 16.08
C ALA A 877 2.97 12.33 15.78
N VAL A 878 3.26 13.07 14.70
CA VAL A 878 2.55 14.33 14.39
C VAL A 878 1.58 14.15 13.23
N ARG A 879 2.06 13.73 12.05
CA ARG A 879 1.18 13.58 10.87
C ARG A 879 0.13 12.50 11.10
N SER A 880 0.54 11.27 11.41
CA SER A 880 -0.38 10.14 11.65
C SER A 880 -1.06 10.18 13.02
N GLY A 881 -0.53 10.95 13.98
CA GLY A 881 -1.09 11.06 15.33
C GLY A 881 -1.15 9.73 16.11
N LEU A 882 -0.21 8.81 15.88
CA LEU A 882 -0.21 7.52 16.59
C LEU A 882 -0.01 7.73 18.10
N PRO A 883 -0.54 6.83 18.93
CA PRO A 883 -0.30 6.91 20.36
C PRO A 883 1.15 6.49 20.67
N ALA A 884 1.75 7.10 21.71
CA ALA A 884 3.19 7.06 21.95
C ALA A 884 3.77 5.65 22.16
N GLU A 885 2.96 4.69 22.62
CA GLU A 885 3.35 3.30 22.75
C GLU A 885 3.74 2.64 21.41
N LYS A 886 3.23 3.14 20.28
CA LYS A 886 3.50 2.60 18.94
C LYS A 886 4.87 3.00 18.37
N TYR A 887 5.48 4.08 18.85
CA TYR A 887 6.79 4.58 18.40
C TYR A 887 7.79 4.75 19.56
N THR A 888 7.66 3.90 20.58
CA THR A 888 8.42 4.00 21.83
C THR A 888 9.93 4.05 21.57
N TRP A 889 10.46 3.15 20.73
CA TRP A 889 11.89 3.04 20.50
C TRP A 889 12.41 4.08 19.51
N LEU A 890 11.60 4.49 18.53
CA LEU A 890 11.87 5.63 17.65
C LEU A 890 12.04 6.92 18.45
N GLN A 891 11.09 7.24 19.34
CA GLN A 891 11.19 8.42 20.20
C GLN A 891 12.41 8.34 21.12
N ARG A 892 12.63 7.21 21.79
CA ARG A 892 13.79 7.00 22.66
C ARG A 892 15.13 7.18 21.95
N TYR A 893 15.28 6.62 20.75
CA TYR A 893 16.53 6.74 20.00
C TYR A 893 16.73 8.18 19.53
N ARG A 894 15.66 8.83 19.06
CA ARG A 894 15.70 10.26 18.71
C ARG A 894 16.14 11.09 19.93
N ASP A 895 15.53 10.89 21.09
CA ASP A 895 15.83 11.63 22.32
C ASP A 895 17.28 11.38 22.77
N TYR A 896 17.73 10.13 22.80
CA TYR A 896 19.12 9.76 23.09
C TYR A 896 20.11 10.49 22.16
N MET A 897 19.82 10.51 20.86
CA MET A 897 20.67 11.17 19.87
C MET A 897 20.73 12.69 20.11
N ILE A 898 19.59 13.33 20.40
CA ILE A 898 19.55 14.77 20.72
C ILE A 898 20.29 15.08 22.02
N GLU A 899 20.07 14.31 23.09
CA GLU A 899 20.74 14.51 24.38
C GLU A 899 22.26 14.36 24.27
N ARG A 900 22.73 13.40 23.46
CA ARG A 900 24.16 13.09 23.34
C ARG A 900 24.90 13.98 22.35
N TYR A 901 24.25 14.40 21.26
CA TYR A 901 24.93 15.09 20.14
C TYR A 901 24.33 16.45 19.76
N GLY A 902 23.19 16.80 20.34
CA GLY A 902 22.51 18.08 20.17
C GLY A 902 21.64 18.20 18.91
N CYS A 903 21.98 17.53 17.80
CA CYS A 903 21.18 17.58 16.57
C CYS A 903 21.37 16.36 15.67
N GLU A 904 20.33 16.03 14.89
CA GLU A 904 20.45 15.12 13.75
C GLU A 904 21.17 15.84 12.60
N ASN A 905 22.28 15.26 12.11
CA ASN A 905 23.09 15.74 10.98
C ASN A 905 23.49 14.57 10.06
N TRP A 906 24.65 14.62 9.41
CA TRP A 906 25.15 13.59 8.49
C TRP A 906 25.86 12.40 9.15
N GLY A 907 25.87 12.30 10.49
CA GLY A 907 26.58 11.21 11.18
C GLY A 907 28.08 11.43 11.31
N VAL A 908 28.73 10.48 11.99
CA VAL A 908 30.19 10.51 12.29
C VAL A 908 30.95 9.31 11.68
N ALA A 909 30.27 8.45 10.92
CA ALA A 909 30.90 7.28 10.31
C ALA A 909 31.81 7.69 9.14
N PRO A 910 33.12 7.34 9.15
CA PRO A 910 34.09 7.88 8.20
C PRO A 910 33.88 7.45 6.73
N ASN A 911 32.93 6.57 6.43
CA ASN A 911 32.71 6.05 5.07
C ASN A 911 31.28 6.18 4.51
N TRP A 912 30.27 6.58 5.31
CA TRP A 912 28.84 6.50 4.92
C TRP A 912 28.06 7.81 5.11
N PHE A 913 28.73 8.93 5.38
CA PHE A 913 28.03 10.18 5.66
C PHE A 913 27.28 10.78 4.44
N TYR A 914 27.48 10.24 3.24
CA TYR A 914 26.71 10.56 2.02
C TYR A 914 25.45 9.71 1.84
N GLU A 915 25.14 8.84 2.80
CA GLU A 915 24.04 7.88 2.73
C GLU A 915 22.84 8.29 3.60
N TRP A 916 23.02 9.32 4.42
CA TRP A 916 21.98 9.88 5.29
C TRP A 916 21.22 11.01 4.59
N THR A 917 20.15 11.52 5.20
CA THR A 917 19.36 12.65 4.67
C THR A 917 19.78 13.99 5.28
N GLY A 918 20.55 13.97 6.38
CA GLY A 918 21.16 15.14 6.99
C GLY A 918 20.19 16.11 7.68
N TRP A 919 20.70 16.87 8.64
CA TRP A 919 20.06 18.03 9.30
C TRP A 919 18.61 17.84 9.80
N GLY A 920 18.20 16.63 10.19
CA GLY A 920 16.80 16.30 10.54
C GLY A 920 16.18 17.22 11.60
N THR A 921 16.95 17.68 12.58
CA THR A 921 16.49 18.58 13.65
C THR A 921 16.14 19.98 13.14
N LEU A 922 16.81 20.44 12.08
CA LEU A 922 16.48 21.66 11.36
C LEU A 922 15.30 21.42 10.39
N THR A 923 15.35 20.32 9.65
CA THR A 923 14.53 20.15 8.45
C THR A 923 13.17 19.53 8.71
N LYS A 924 13.04 18.62 9.69
CA LYS A 924 11.86 17.75 9.83
C LYS A 924 11.22 17.80 11.21
N ARG A 925 11.68 18.64 12.12
CA ARG A 925 11.00 18.85 13.40
C ARG A 925 9.66 19.57 13.17
N LEU A 926 8.59 19.01 13.72
CA LEU A 926 7.20 19.52 13.64
C LEU A 926 6.63 19.68 15.06
N THR A 927 5.78 20.69 15.26
CA THR A 927 4.94 20.79 16.47
C THR A 927 3.71 19.87 16.34
N PRO A 928 3.01 19.50 17.43
CA PRO A 928 1.90 18.56 17.37
C PRO A 928 0.75 18.95 16.43
N TRP A 929 0.59 20.22 16.08
CA TRP A 929 -0.47 20.68 15.16
C TRP A 929 0.00 20.83 13.71
N MET A 930 1.32 20.76 13.44
CA MET A 930 1.91 20.87 12.09
C MET A 930 1.80 19.54 11.32
N ALA A 931 0.61 18.96 11.24
CA ALA A 931 0.39 17.67 10.60
C ALA A 931 0.32 17.74 9.07
N GLY A 932 0.08 18.94 8.51
CA GLY A 932 -0.04 19.15 7.07
C GLY A 932 1.09 19.98 6.45
N ASP A 933 1.09 20.05 5.13
CA ASP A 933 1.89 21.01 4.38
C ASP A 933 1.10 22.31 4.20
N PRO A 934 1.65 23.49 4.58
CA PRO A 934 0.98 24.75 4.34
C PRO A 934 0.91 25.04 2.84
N VAL A 935 -0.26 25.51 2.41
CA VAL A 935 -0.57 25.65 1.00
C VAL A 935 -1.47 26.84 0.73
N THR A 936 -1.42 27.30 -0.51
CA THR A 936 -2.50 28.04 -1.16
C THR A 936 -3.01 27.23 -2.34
N PHE A 937 -4.27 27.39 -2.71
CA PHE A 937 -4.82 26.79 -3.92
C PHE A 937 -5.14 27.87 -4.96
N SER A 938 -4.75 27.63 -6.21
CA SER A 938 -5.11 28.52 -7.32
C SER A 938 -5.66 27.67 -8.46
N THR A 939 -6.96 27.82 -8.76
CA THR A 939 -7.63 27.05 -9.83
C THR A 939 -7.41 25.53 -9.73
N GLY A 940 -7.57 24.96 -8.53
CA GLY A 940 -7.36 23.52 -8.28
C GLY A 940 -5.89 23.08 -8.19
N LYS A 941 -4.92 24.00 -8.31
CA LYS A 941 -3.50 23.71 -8.14
C LYS A 941 -3.06 23.99 -6.70
N ARG A 942 -2.55 22.95 -6.03
CA ARG A 942 -1.81 23.07 -4.76
C ARG A 942 -0.50 23.83 -5.00
N VAL A 943 -0.25 24.85 -4.19
CA VAL A 943 1.03 25.56 -4.12
C VAL A 943 1.49 25.50 -2.67
N SER A 944 2.55 24.73 -2.42
CA SER A 944 3.18 24.64 -1.09
C SER A 944 3.84 25.96 -0.70
N GLY A 945 3.80 26.32 0.59
CA GLY A 945 4.46 27.50 1.15
C GLY A 945 3.75 28.04 2.38
N LEU A 946 4.51 28.63 3.32
CA LEU A 946 3.93 29.22 4.53
C LEU A 946 3.17 30.50 4.21
N HIS A 947 2.04 30.70 4.88
CA HIS A 947 1.34 31.98 4.87
C HIS A 947 2.21 33.06 5.54
N GLN A 948 2.58 34.10 4.78
CA GLN A 948 3.42 35.21 5.25
C GLN A 948 2.56 36.33 5.82
N LEU A 949 2.94 36.93 6.96
CA LEU A 949 2.21 38.05 7.58
C LEU A 949 2.93 39.41 7.37
N PRO A 950 2.20 40.54 7.26
CA PRO A 950 0.74 40.65 7.27
C PRO A 950 0.13 40.23 5.92
N SER A 951 -0.87 39.35 5.95
CA SER A 951 -1.65 38.98 4.77
C SER A 951 -3.07 38.57 5.17
N THR A 952 -3.93 38.48 4.16
CA THR A 952 -5.24 37.85 4.27
C THR A 952 -5.13 36.40 3.82
N ILE A 953 -5.43 35.48 4.72
CA ILE A 953 -5.42 34.04 4.50
C ILE A 953 -6.85 33.59 4.21
N LEU A 954 -7.08 32.93 3.08
CA LEU A 954 -8.39 32.37 2.77
C LEU A 954 -8.70 31.23 3.73
N ALA A 955 -9.93 31.17 4.22
CA ALA A 955 -10.37 30.05 5.05
C ALA A 955 -10.34 28.70 4.29
N ALA A 956 -10.35 28.76 2.96
CA ALA A 956 -10.20 27.59 2.11
C ALA A 956 -8.76 27.06 2.02
N ASP A 957 -7.75 27.85 2.40
CA ASP A 957 -6.32 27.54 2.27
C ASP A 957 -5.72 26.97 3.58
N TYR A 958 -6.47 26.10 4.26
CA TYR A 958 -5.98 25.33 5.42
C TYR A 958 -4.89 24.33 4.99
N ASP A 959 -4.08 23.85 5.93
CA ASP A 959 -2.94 22.98 5.61
C ASP A 959 -3.38 21.71 4.86
N TYR A 960 -2.64 21.33 3.82
CA TYR A 960 -2.89 20.13 3.01
C TYR A 960 -2.41 18.87 3.72
N TYR A 961 -3.17 17.78 3.59
CA TYR A 961 -2.77 16.48 4.10
C TYR A 961 -2.71 15.44 2.98
N CYS A 962 -1.87 14.42 3.14
CA CYS A 962 -1.68 13.37 2.13
C CYS A 962 -3.00 12.64 1.83
N ILE A 963 -3.42 12.63 0.56
CA ILE A 963 -4.70 12.05 0.12
C ILE A 963 -4.79 10.53 0.25
N SER A 964 -3.65 9.85 0.37
CA SER A 964 -3.58 8.40 0.60
C SER A 964 -3.72 8.02 2.08
N GLU A 965 -3.91 9.00 2.97
CA GLU A 965 -4.10 8.83 4.40
C GLU A 965 -5.36 9.59 4.86
N ASN A 966 -5.87 9.28 6.05
CA ASN A 966 -7.04 9.97 6.59
C ASN A 966 -6.64 11.36 7.13
N PRO A 967 -7.18 12.47 6.59
CA PRO A 967 -6.82 13.81 7.03
C PRO A 967 -7.64 14.34 8.22
N GLU A 968 -8.74 13.66 8.57
CA GLU A 968 -9.66 14.05 9.64
C GLU A 968 -8.97 14.04 11.02
N GLY A 969 -9.10 15.14 11.77
CA GLY A 969 -8.46 15.31 13.07
C GLY A 969 -7.01 15.80 13.01
N HIS A 970 -6.43 15.97 11.81
CA HIS A 970 -5.04 16.37 11.62
C HIS A 970 -4.89 17.82 11.13
N THR A 971 -5.38 18.13 9.93
CA THR A 971 -5.35 19.51 9.37
C THR A 971 -6.69 20.22 9.46
N TYR A 972 -7.77 19.46 9.64
CA TYR A 972 -9.10 19.98 9.94
C TYR A 972 -9.87 18.94 10.79
N HIS A 973 -11.00 19.34 11.35
CA HIS A 973 -12.01 18.46 11.92
C HIS A 973 -13.36 18.83 11.35
N ASN A 974 -14.00 17.88 10.68
CA ASN A 974 -15.34 18.01 10.16
C ASN A 974 -16.29 17.11 10.98
N ILE A 975 -17.40 17.67 11.46
CA ILE A 975 -18.42 16.93 12.21
C ILE A 975 -19.42 16.25 11.25
N GLY A 976 -19.46 16.68 10.00
CA GLY A 976 -20.27 16.10 8.93
C GLY A 976 -19.64 14.88 8.24
N THR A 977 -20.50 14.15 7.53
CA THR A 977 -20.11 13.15 6.53
C THR A 977 -19.68 13.86 5.24
N VAL A 978 -18.42 13.66 4.84
CA VAL A 978 -17.58 14.43 3.87
C VAL A 978 -18.39 15.00 2.70
N ARG A 979 -18.06 16.22 2.25
CA ARG A 979 -18.73 16.92 1.14
C ARG A 979 -17.68 17.60 0.24
N GLY A 980 -17.47 17.06 -0.95
CA GLY A 980 -16.55 17.59 -1.96
C GLY A 980 -16.84 19.02 -2.45
N ASN A 981 -15.80 19.64 -3.02
CA ASN A 981 -15.87 20.90 -3.74
C ASN A 981 -14.78 20.98 -4.84
N GLU A 982 -14.92 21.91 -5.78
CA GLU A 982 -14.02 22.06 -6.95
C GLU A 982 -12.63 22.65 -6.64
N TYR A 983 -12.34 23.10 -5.41
CA TYR A 983 -11.14 23.89 -5.10
C TYR A 983 -9.94 23.04 -4.68
N ARG A 984 -10.18 21.93 -3.95
CA ARG A 984 -9.12 21.08 -3.40
C ARG A 984 -9.42 19.60 -3.57
N PRO A 985 -8.41 18.77 -3.87
CA PRO A 985 -8.57 17.32 -4.05
C PRO A 985 -8.73 16.55 -2.73
N ASP A 986 -8.29 17.11 -1.59
CA ASP A 986 -8.46 16.56 -0.24
C ASP A 986 -9.84 16.94 0.37
N GLY A 987 -10.83 17.19 -0.49
CA GLY A 987 -12.07 17.94 -0.27
C GLY A 987 -13.01 17.43 0.83
N ALA A 988 -12.63 17.66 2.07
CA ALA A 988 -13.42 17.30 3.24
C ALA A 988 -13.96 18.48 4.06
N VAL A 989 -13.55 19.72 3.76
CA VAL A 989 -14.22 20.94 4.25
C VAL A 989 -15.13 21.48 3.14
N GLU A 990 -16.35 21.88 3.49
CA GLU A 990 -17.35 22.39 2.56
C GLU A 990 -16.94 23.76 1.99
N LEU A 991 -16.54 23.81 0.72
CA LEU A 991 -16.20 25.06 0.04
C LEU A 991 -17.20 25.37 -1.07
N GLN A 992 -17.58 26.64 -1.19
CA GLN A 992 -18.38 27.14 -2.31
C GLN A 992 -17.70 28.35 -2.94
N LYS A 993 -17.79 28.47 -4.27
CA LYS A 993 -17.37 29.68 -4.98
C LYS A 993 -18.45 30.76 -4.85
N ILE A 994 -18.16 31.84 -4.13
CA ILE A 994 -19.02 33.02 -3.94
C ILE A 994 -18.21 34.27 -4.31
N ASP A 995 -18.74 35.14 -5.18
CA ASP A 995 -18.08 36.37 -5.63
C ASP A 995 -16.63 36.16 -6.13
N ASN A 996 -16.41 35.07 -6.87
CA ASN A 996 -15.11 34.62 -7.40
C ASN A 996 -14.06 34.22 -6.35
N LYS A 997 -14.47 33.97 -5.10
CA LYS A 997 -13.63 33.41 -4.03
C LYS A 997 -14.20 32.08 -3.54
N TYR A 998 -13.34 31.15 -3.16
CA TYR A 998 -13.78 29.96 -2.44
C TYR A 998 -13.88 30.30 -0.95
N VAL A 999 -15.03 29.99 -0.36
CA VAL A 999 -15.35 30.27 1.04
C VAL A 999 -15.84 28.99 1.70
N VAL A 1000 -15.54 28.84 2.98
CA VAL A 1000 -16.06 27.74 3.80
C VAL A 1000 -17.53 28.00 4.08
N VAL A 1001 -18.38 27.01 3.84
CA VAL A 1001 -19.83 27.09 4.04
C VAL A 1001 -20.28 25.93 4.92
N GLN A 1002 -21.57 25.91 5.29
CA GLN A 1002 -22.18 24.79 6.03
C GLN A 1002 -21.48 24.41 7.34
N VAL A 1003 -20.77 25.37 7.95
CA VAL A 1003 -19.98 25.14 9.16
C VAL A 1003 -20.87 24.71 10.33
N GLU A 1004 -20.42 23.70 11.07
CA GLU A 1004 -21.11 23.14 12.25
C GLU A 1004 -20.37 23.45 13.58
N ASP A 1005 -21.06 23.26 14.70
CA ASP A 1005 -20.54 23.53 16.05
C ASP A 1005 -19.44 22.52 16.41
N GLY A 1006 -18.20 22.99 16.56
CA GLY A 1006 -17.03 22.20 16.96
C GLY A 1006 -16.00 21.98 15.84
N GLU A 1007 -16.33 22.34 14.59
CA GLU A 1007 -15.42 22.22 13.45
C GLU A 1007 -14.21 23.14 13.56
N TRP A 1008 -13.09 22.72 12.98
CA TRP A 1008 -11.88 23.54 12.93
C TRP A 1008 -10.98 23.26 11.73
N MET A 1009 -10.14 24.24 11.41
CA MET A 1009 -9.13 24.16 10.34
C MET A 1009 -7.80 24.73 10.84
N ASN A 1010 -6.68 24.08 10.48
CA ASN A 1010 -5.32 24.49 10.81
C ASN A 1010 -4.66 25.23 9.64
N TYR A 1011 -3.84 26.24 9.97
CA TYR A 1011 -3.08 27.05 9.02
C TYR A 1011 -1.69 27.28 9.59
N THR A 1012 -0.65 26.80 8.91
CA THR A 1012 0.73 27.09 9.32
C THR A 1012 1.17 28.44 8.74
N VAL A 1013 1.59 29.34 9.64
CA VAL A 1013 1.91 30.74 9.32
C VAL A 1013 3.32 31.10 9.78
N ASN A 1014 3.94 32.07 9.10
CA ASN A 1014 5.17 32.71 9.55
C ASN A 1014 4.86 33.97 10.38
N ILE A 1015 5.31 34.00 11.64
CA ILE A 1015 5.25 35.18 12.50
C ILE A 1015 6.58 35.95 12.40
N PRO A 1016 6.62 37.13 11.73
CA PRO A 1016 7.89 37.81 11.45
C PRO A 1016 8.54 38.40 12.71
N LYS A 1017 7.75 38.79 13.73
CA LYS A 1017 8.27 39.36 14.98
C LYS A 1017 7.33 39.10 16.14
N SER A 1018 7.87 38.72 17.29
CA SER A 1018 7.07 38.50 18.49
C SER A 1018 6.25 39.75 18.88
N GLY A 1019 5.04 39.55 19.37
CA GLY A 1019 4.16 40.63 19.82
C GLY A 1019 2.68 40.27 19.77
N ALA A 1020 1.82 41.23 20.10
CA ALA A 1020 0.39 41.09 19.97
C ALA A 1020 -0.04 41.29 18.50
N TYR A 1021 -0.89 40.39 18.00
CA TYR A 1021 -1.49 40.43 16.68
C TYR A 1021 -3.00 40.49 16.81
N ALA A 1022 -3.61 41.56 16.32
CA ALA A 1022 -5.04 41.67 16.18
C ALA A 1022 -5.52 40.72 15.08
N VAL A 1023 -6.49 39.88 15.41
CA VAL A 1023 -7.07 38.90 14.49
C VAL A 1023 -8.41 39.42 13.98
N TYR A 1024 -8.58 39.44 12.67
CA TYR A 1024 -9.81 39.84 12.00
C TYR A 1024 -10.34 38.66 11.18
N LEU A 1025 -11.65 38.43 11.24
CA LEU A 1025 -12.35 37.40 10.47
C LEU A 1025 -13.36 38.05 9.53
N THR A 1026 -13.34 37.65 8.26
CA THR A 1026 -14.33 38.00 7.25
C THR A 1026 -15.33 36.86 7.06
N TYR A 1027 -16.60 37.14 7.33
CA TYR A 1027 -17.68 36.14 7.33
C TYR A 1027 -19.00 36.71 6.83
N SER A 1028 -19.96 35.82 6.60
CA SER A 1028 -21.40 36.14 6.52
C SER A 1028 -22.18 35.11 7.33
N ALA A 1029 -23.19 35.56 8.07
CA ALA A 1029 -24.01 34.70 8.92
C ALA A 1029 -25.43 35.26 9.08
N ASN A 1030 -26.44 34.39 9.15
CA ASN A 1030 -27.83 34.80 9.38
C ASN A 1030 -28.17 34.98 10.86
N SER A 1031 -27.40 34.39 11.77
CA SER A 1031 -27.49 34.61 13.22
C SER A 1031 -26.13 34.98 13.79
N SER A 1032 -26.08 35.32 15.08
CA SER A 1032 -24.80 35.39 15.78
C SER A 1032 -24.13 34.00 15.82
N SER A 1033 -22.80 34.00 15.79
CA SER A 1033 -21.95 32.81 15.90
C SER A 1033 -20.86 33.06 16.94
N HIS A 1034 -20.20 32.00 17.41
CA HIS A 1034 -19.06 32.06 18.31
C HIS A 1034 -17.89 31.32 17.68
N VAL A 1035 -16.75 32.01 17.56
CA VAL A 1035 -15.57 31.49 16.88
C VAL A 1035 -14.34 31.76 17.73
N ALA A 1036 -13.37 30.86 17.64
CA ALA A 1036 -12.09 30.96 18.29
C ALA A 1036 -10.93 30.89 17.28
N MET A 1037 -9.86 31.62 17.59
CA MET A 1037 -8.57 31.46 16.93
C MET A 1037 -7.56 31.02 17.99
N ALA A 1038 -7.04 29.81 17.85
CA ALA A 1038 -6.03 29.25 18.73
C ALA A 1038 -4.68 29.13 18.02
N SER A 1039 -3.61 28.99 18.80
CA SER A 1039 -2.27 28.68 18.31
C SER A 1039 -1.67 27.50 19.06
N ASP A 1040 -0.85 26.72 18.36
CA ASP A 1040 -0.05 25.63 18.94
C ASP A 1040 0.99 26.11 19.97
N GLN A 1041 1.16 27.42 20.15
CA GLN A 1041 1.88 28.05 21.25
C GLN A 1041 1.07 28.10 22.57
N GLY A 1042 -0.13 27.51 22.62
CA GLY A 1042 -0.98 27.44 23.82
C GLY A 1042 -1.81 28.70 24.08
N LEU A 1043 -2.14 29.46 23.03
CA LEU A 1043 -2.87 30.72 23.11
C LEU A 1043 -4.20 30.59 22.38
N GLU A 1044 -5.26 31.20 22.91
CA GLU A 1044 -6.58 31.21 22.28
C GLU A 1044 -7.28 32.56 22.52
N ILE A 1045 -7.96 33.04 21.48
CA ILE A 1045 -8.98 34.08 21.61
C ILE A 1045 -10.30 33.49 21.14
N SER A 1046 -11.39 33.83 21.82
CA SER A 1046 -12.73 33.48 21.38
C SER A 1046 -13.64 34.70 21.45
N SER A 1047 -14.54 34.82 20.48
CA SER A 1047 -15.37 36.01 20.30
C SER A 1047 -16.71 35.68 19.64
N SER A 1048 -17.75 36.38 20.07
CA SER A 1048 -19.05 36.33 19.41
C SER A 1048 -19.08 37.27 18.22
N ILE A 1049 -19.41 36.74 17.05
CA ILE A 1049 -19.60 37.51 15.83
C ILE A 1049 -21.11 37.74 15.58
N PRO A 1050 -21.57 38.99 15.37
CA PRO A 1050 -23.00 39.29 15.16
C PRO A 1050 -23.48 38.83 13.78
N SER A 1051 -24.80 38.71 13.60
CA SER A 1051 -25.36 38.38 12.29
C SER A 1051 -25.05 39.45 11.23
N SER A 1052 -24.72 39.00 10.02
CA SER A 1052 -24.54 39.85 8.85
C SER A 1052 -24.77 39.06 7.56
N LYS A 1053 -25.82 39.42 6.83
CA LYS A 1053 -26.14 38.83 5.50
C LYS A 1053 -25.22 39.34 4.37
N LYS A 1054 -24.41 40.36 4.64
CA LYS A 1054 -23.33 40.83 3.76
C LYS A 1054 -21.99 40.40 4.35
N TRP A 1055 -20.98 40.26 3.50
CA TRP A 1055 -19.60 40.07 3.97
C TRP A 1055 -19.22 41.17 4.95
N LYS A 1056 -18.84 40.76 6.16
CA LYS A 1056 -18.44 41.64 7.26
C LYS A 1056 -17.13 41.16 7.83
N GLU A 1057 -16.21 42.09 8.04
CA GLU A 1057 -14.99 41.85 8.80
C GLU A 1057 -15.21 42.25 10.26
N THR A 1058 -14.71 41.47 11.21
CA THR A 1058 -14.81 41.76 12.66
C THR A 1058 -13.51 41.38 13.35
N LYS A 1059 -13.00 42.27 14.23
CA LYS A 1059 -11.87 41.99 15.12
C LYS A 1059 -12.32 40.98 16.18
N LEU A 1060 -11.68 39.81 16.23
CA LEU A 1060 -11.96 38.78 17.22
C LEU A 1060 -11.27 39.09 18.55
N GLY A 1061 -10.03 39.58 18.50
CA GLY A 1061 -9.18 39.80 19.66
C GLY A 1061 -7.72 40.00 19.30
N GLU A 1062 -6.82 39.83 20.27
CA GLU A 1062 -5.36 39.91 20.10
C GLU A 1062 -4.69 38.62 20.58
N LEU A 1063 -3.83 38.02 19.75
CA LEU A 1063 -2.98 36.87 20.10
C LEU A 1063 -1.52 37.32 20.27
N SER A 1064 -0.88 36.94 21.37
CA SER A 1064 0.53 37.27 21.64
C SER A 1064 1.46 36.20 21.08
N LEU A 1065 1.75 36.25 19.78
CA LEU A 1065 2.50 35.22 19.07
C LEU A 1065 4.01 35.47 19.13
N SER A 1066 4.80 34.39 19.25
CA SER A 1066 6.25 34.41 19.14
C SER A 1066 6.70 34.33 17.69
N ALA A 1067 7.82 34.98 17.35
CA ALA A 1067 8.41 34.91 16.02
C ALA A 1067 8.76 33.47 15.61
N GLY A 1068 8.62 33.16 14.32
CA GLY A 1068 8.85 31.83 13.74
C GLY A 1068 7.57 31.23 13.16
N ALA A 1069 7.65 29.97 12.74
CA ALA A 1069 6.50 29.23 12.24
C ALA A 1069 5.62 28.73 13.37
N CYS A 1070 4.31 28.87 13.24
CA CYS A 1070 3.33 28.30 14.17
C CYS A 1070 2.04 27.92 13.45
N VAL A 1071 1.23 27.08 14.07
CA VAL A 1071 -0.10 26.74 13.56
C VAL A 1071 -1.15 27.62 14.21
N LEU A 1072 -2.02 28.18 13.39
CA LEU A 1072 -3.26 28.82 13.82
C LEU A 1072 -4.43 27.88 13.54
N ARG A 1073 -5.33 27.75 14.51
CA ARG A 1073 -6.56 26.97 14.38
C ARG A 1073 -7.76 27.89 14.45
N LEU A 1074 -8.49 27.98 13.34
CA LEU A 1074 -9.82 28.60 13.33
C LEU A 1074 -10.84 27.55 13.75
N ARG A 1075 -11.42 27.70 14.95
CA ARG A 1075 -12.45 26.82 15.51
C ARG A 1075 -13.79 27.54 15.54
N VAL A 1076 -14.86 26.83 15.21
CA VAL A 1076 -16.21 27.35 15.31
C VAL A 1076 -16.88 26.73 16.53
N ASP A 1077 -16.92 27.47 17.63
CA ASP A 1077 -17.53 27.01 18.88
C ASP A 1077 -19.06 26.91 18.77
N LYS A 1078 -19.68 27.86 18.05
CA LYS A 1078 -21.11 27.88 17.71
C LYS A 1078 -21.31 28.50 16.33
N ALA A 1079 -21.70 27.74 15.33
CA ALA A 1079 -21.85 28.20 13.96
C ALA A 1079 -23.08 29.09 13.76
N GLY A 1080 -24.19 28.82 14.47
CA GLY A 1080 -25.44 29.52 14.22
C GLY A 1080 -26.03 29.18 12.83
N GLN A 1081 -26.77 30.11 12.22
CA GLN A 1081 -27.44 29.89 10.94
C GLN A 1081 -26.62 30.40 9.75
N LYS A 1082 -26.31 29.51 8.80
CA LYS A 1082 -25.64 29.81 7.52
C LYS A 1082 -24.34 30.61 7.66
N LEU A 1083 -23.49 30.23 8.62
CA LEU A 1083 -22.15 30.81 8.72
C LEU A 1083 -21.32 30.42 7.48
N CYS A 1084 -20.75 31.43 6.85
CA CYS A 1084 -19.79 31.29 5.76
C CYS A 1084 -18.51 32.04 6.15
N LEU A 1085 -17.35 31.39 6.04
CA LEU A 1085 -16.05 31.96 6.38
C LEU A 1085 -15.27 32.21 5.09
N SER A 1086 -14.92 33.46 4.82
CA SER A 1086 -14.15 33.80 3.61
C SER A 1086 -12.66 33.76 3.86
N ALA A 1087 -12.21 34.49 4.88
CA ALA A 1087 -10.79 34.70 5.14
C ALA A 1087 -10.58 35.27 6.55
N PHE A 1088 -9.36 35.18 7.05
CA PHE A 1088 -8.91 35.90 8.23
C PHE A 1088 -7.59 36.63 7.94
N ARG A 1089 -7.29 37.68 8.72
CA ARG A 1089 -6.01 38.40 8.63
C ARG A 1089 -5.50 38.72 10.03
N LEU A 1090 -4.17 38.77 10.15
CA LEU A 1090 -3.48 39.14 11.38
C LEU A 1090 -2.72 40.44 11.14
N GLU A 1091 -2.94 41.42 12.01
CA GLU A 1091 -2.21 42.68 12.02
C GLU A 1091 -1.44 42.84 13.31
N LYS A 1092 -0.15 43.16 13.20
CA LYS A 1092 0.65 43.44 14.38
C LYS A 1092 0.14 44.70 15.06
N VAL A 1093 -0.08 44.63 16.37
CA VAL A 1093 -0.45 45.79 17.18
C VAL A 1093 0.80 46.59 17.50
N GLU A 1094 0.89 47.79 16.92
CA GLU A 1094 1.87 48.78 17.33
C GLU A 1094 1.36 49.43 18.63
N ARG A 1095 1.98 49.09 19.75
CA ARG A 1095 1.79 49.83 20.99
C ARG A 1095 2.87 50.89 21.03
N ASP A 1096 2.47 52.15 20.84
CA ASP A 1096 3.34 53.29 21.13
C ASP A 1096 3.86 53.13 22.56
N ARG A 1097 5.18 53.15 22.71
CA ARG A 1097 5.84 53.05 24.02
C ARG A 1097 5.66 54.32 24.82
#